data_AF-A0A3G2S908-F1
#
_entry.id   AF-A0A3G2S908-F1
#
_cell.length_a   1.000
_cell.length_b   1.000
_cell.length_c   1.000
_cell.angle_alpha   90.00
_cell.angle_beta   90.00
_cell.angle_gamma   90.00
#
_symmetry.space_group_name_H-M   'P 1'
#
loop_
_entity.id
_entity.type
_entity.pdbx_description
1 polymer ?
#
loop_
_entity_poly.entity_id
_entity_poly.type
_entity_poly.pdbx_seq_one_letter_code
_entity_poly.pdbx_strand_id
1 'polypeptide(L)'
;MVAKSHDDGEPLEEGYYGNLTREQEKALKDVWAMLLDIWSRNVERSDELARLGGPQKAHTGQELGDVSHKKSGAGKQKEAAHEHDCRFITTAVEKYGGRYLAYMFWRTVMMDPPDHFVLRFLRARNFHTSEAVDMLIGALMFRLDINLEDILLQGEYGFRNERGFLDQYRRGISYIQGSTEKNELPIYFIHVGRHYTHEQNMDALQKFIVLSMENSRLLCSPPVEKIIILFDLRGFGLKNADWQAMSFILKCMEAYYPESIRRIYIHSAPWIFKGIWSAIQPLLNEDVHAKIKFSSSAKDLTDFIPMSRIPVDMGGTMDWTWQYAEPEEGENDIHKDTQTRDAVQKEWDELQQQFLDATQQWIRGDADADARHVLVKQLRLKYYQIAPYVRARNVYQRKGIVRDDFLVHWDYPQKDSSLLTQDVNEADCATQLVSWLREQGHDTLESSVGGSHTPCASCVATNMASRDAAAADERDAPEEQQRSPGAHEQDAAEQDATDTPDDDDDEGDDDSDGDDDAAVHAQDFDMDDEECTMWQDAEEFSETDVSPEFAHVKVSRRCSMQNDAELHADMERTREAIQLFLNSQVREAEELCVDGADHRLYLSAGMSLLNSVKCLMTFEPDDMQMAIKRCKHTMRIARVLRAKRRKLPKIMPGKSQPPLPATLLEQHAELVYAESLLCKSIVGIVYAGDTIGLIREAMSLRKAYQYFRALLRAMEQAEDAKDASHGHSDAPPVDEDLRSGVCFGMGGCMLVLSLLEPRLLKFMEGVGFEADRSKALEFFERAGGWSRVHHEPGLSAEQEGLRRPLCDLAILVYHLSVPTMMPVPDVDVRLADHVLSWNRKRFPHGISYLFFSSLLYACQALPDKAVHSFRLAIDAQNEYRQFHHLVFWRLALTHLGTCDYTPAYECFDLLSHEFHWSQCVYQYAKAAVLFEQSSEHHMQAETIMRTVPGLVRKMAGRHMPFEHFVVRKAEKFVSPPPFGLPAMEFAYLWHCLAQTPVYLLVEEHLERIDHVLRHLSQYESPAAFPGGAQAFYSQHCLAHFLRGVVLRYAAFPKKYTVVQTPRHEHLPVAQMASDAAHALHTVCADGQHLDAVDRYLVYFAHYELGKLYTAQGEFAKARCEFELIQSRKPLVPQDSPIPLKSGKASYLLSHMCQMRANFAMSSMPRHAAPPPHRPPHGPPKATSSRPPSEASRAAPSSATARTPVPTTHYNDIPETLTRTSADRRRDLGRRARQSRLLS
;
A
#
# COMPACT_ATOMS: atom_id res chain seq x y z
N MET A 1 10.35 -44.14 19.06
CA MET A 1 11.06 -43.04 18.37
C MET A 1 12.56 -43.19 18.53
N VAL A 2 13.21 -43.93 17.63
CA VAL A 2 14.62 -43.73 17.31
C VAL A 2 14.73 -43.68 15.79
N ALA A 3 14.90 -42.47 15.25
CA ALA A 3 15.86 -42.16 14.21
C ALA A 3 16.18 -40.66 14.36
N LYS A 4 17.42 -40.34 14.76
CA LYS A 4 17.93 -38.96 14.82
C LYS A 4 18.65 -38.60 13.51
N SER A 5 18.24 -39.23 12.42
CA SER A 5 18.78 -39.05 11.08
C SER A 5 17.74 -39.43 10.02
N HIS A 6 17.86 -38.81 8.86
CA HIS A 6 17.27 -39.21 7.59
C HIS A 6 17.65 -40.66 7.25
N ASP A 7 16.91 -41.29 6.32
CA ASP A 7 17.21 -42.65 5.84
C ASP A 7 18.59 -42.73 5.11
N ASP A 8 19.14 -41.58 4.71
CA ASP A 8 20.50 -41.41 4.15
C ASP A 8 21.59 -41.11 5.21
N GLY A 9 21.22 -41.01 6.49
CA GLY A 9 22.15 -40.78 7.62
C GLY A 9 22.38 -39.32 8.03
N GLU A 10 21.82 -38.32 7.36
CA GLU A 10 21.95 -36.90 7.76
C GLU A 10 21.06 -36.56 8.98
N PRO A 11 21.43 -35.65 9.90
CA PRO A 11 20.65 -35.38 11.11
C PRO A 11 19.36 -34.59 10.83
N LEU A 12 18.21 -35.07 11.34
CA LEU A 12 16.93 -34.37 11.25
C LEU A 12 16.88 -33.15 12.18
N GLU A 13 16.45 -31.99 11.68
CA GLU A 13 16.18 -30.79 12.49
C GLU A 13 15.00 -31.06 13.46
N GLU A 14 15.01 -30.41 14.65
CA GLU A 14 13.88 -30.51 15.60
C GLU A 14 12.60 -29.93 14.98
N GLY A 15 11.44 -30.57 15.23
CA GLY A 15 10.15 -30.14 14.69
C GLY A 15 9.82 -30.71 13.31
N TYR A 16 10.66 -31.61 12.80
CA TYR A 16 10.38 -32.42 11.62
C TYR A 16 9.95 -33.82 12.04
N TYR A 17 9.26 -34.51 11.14
CA TYR A 17 8.84 -35.89 11.37
C TYR A 17 10.05 -36.76 11.69
N GLY A 18 9.93 -37.64 12.69
CA GLY A 18 11.05 -38.44 13.23
C GLY A 18 11.88 -37.74 14.31
N ASN A 19 11.84 -36.41 14.43
CA ASN A 19 12.54 -35.63 15.46
C ASN A 19 11.64 -34.55 16.11
N LEU A 20 10.57 -35.01 16.78
CA LEU A 20 9.67 -34.14 17.54
C LEU A 20 9.96 -34.24 19.04
N THR A 21 9.91 -33.09 19.74
CA THR A 21 9.81 -33.09 21.21
C THR A 21 8.44 -33.64 21.64
N ARG A 22 8.29 -33.99 22.92
CA ARG A 22 7.00 -34.46 23.46
C ARG A 22 5.91 -33.39 23.29
N GLU A 23 6.27 -32.13 23.45
CA GLU A 23 5.39 -30.99 23.28
C GLU A 23 4.97 -30.80 21.82
N GLN A 24 5.90 -30.98 20.88
CA GLN A 24 5.63 -30.91 19.44
C GLN A 24 4.78 -32.09 18.94
N GLU A 25 5.04 -33.30 19.43
CA GLU A 25 4.20 -34.48 19.15
C GLU A 25 2.77 -34.26 19.68
N LYS A 26 2.64 -33.70 20.89
CA LYS A 26 1.34 -33.34 21.44
C LYS A 26 0.64 -32.29 20.57
N ALA A 27 1.34 -31.25 20.13
CA ALA A 27 0.77 -30.23 19.24
C ALA A 27 0.28 -30.83 17.91
N LEU A 28 1.01 -31.80 17.35
CA LEU A 28 0.58 -32.55 16.15
C LEU A 28 -0.70 -33.36 16.42
N LYS A 29 -0.80 -34.06 17.56
CA LYS A 29 -2.03 -34.76 17.98
C LYS A 29 -3.22 -33.80 18.13
N ASP A 30 -2.99 -32.66 18.77
CA ASP A 30 -4.01 -31.64 18.99
C ASP A 30 -4.53 -31.07 17.64
N VAL A 31 -3.64 -30.83 16.67
CA VAL A 31 -4.05 -30.39 15.32
C VAL A 31 -4.85 -31.46 14.58
N TRP A 32 -4.43 -32.72 14.62
CA TRP A 32 -5.21 -33.80 14.01
C TRP A 32 -6.59 -33.95 14.63
N ALA A 33 -6.70 -33.83 15.96
CA ALA A 33 -7.99 -33.84 16.64
C ALA A 33 -8.89 -32.69 16.18
N MET A 34 -8.34 -31.48 16.01
CA MET A 34 -9.08 -30.32 15.49
C MET A 34 -9.51 -30.49 14.03
N LEU A 35 -8.65 -31.04 13.16
CA LEU A 35 -9.01 -31.31 11.77
C LEU A 35 -10.15 -32.32 11.65
N LEU A 36 -10.07 -33.43 12.42
CA LEU A 36 -11.13 -34.44 12.47
C LEU A 36 -12.47 -33.85 12.92
N ASP A 37 -12.45 -32.97 13.92
CA ASP A 37 -13.63 -32.26 14.37
C ASP A 37 -14.17 -31.32 13.28
N ILE A 38 -13.32 -30.48 12.66
CA ILE A 38 -13.71 -29.56 11.58
C ILE A 38 -14.35 -30.32 10.41
N TRP A 39 -13.78 -31.46 10.01
CA TRP A 39 -14.30 -32.27 8.90
C TRP A 39 -15.66 -32.89 9.18
N SER A 40 -16.05 -33.02 10.46
CA SER A 40 -17.37 -33.51 10.87
C SER A 40 -18.47 -32.44 10.86
N ARG A 41 -18.11 -31.16 10.70
CA ARG A 41 -19.05 -30.02 10.77
C ARG A 41 -19.69 -29.71 9.42
N ASN A 42 -20.96 -29.28 9.43
CA ASN A 42 -21.73 -28.80 8.28
C ASN A 42 -21.61 -29.72 7.05
N VAL A 43 -21.85 -31.01 7.28
CA VAL A 43 -21.81 -32.06 6.24
C VAL A 43 -22.91 -31.89 5.21
N GLU A 44 -24.05 -31.30 5.61
CA GLU A 44 -25.18 -30.99 4.73
C GLU A 44 -24.78 -30.02 3.62
N ARG A 45 -23.96 -29.01 3.94
CA ARG A 45 -23.42 -28.08 2.95
C ARG A 45 -22.54 -28.79 1.92
N SER A 46 -21.72 -29.74 2.36
CA SER A 46 -20.93 -30.53 1.41
C SER A 46 -21.80 -31.40 0.53
N ASP A 47 -22.87 -31.99 1.07
CA ASP A 47 -23.82 -32.79 0.28
C ASP A 47 -24.59 -31.95 -0.74
N GLU A 48 -24.93 -30.71 -0.39
CA GLU A 48 -25.52 -29.72 -1.30
C GLU A 48 -24.57 -29.39 -2.46
N LEU A 49 -23.32 -29.03 -2.15
CA LEU A 49 -22.32 -28.72 -3.17
C LEU A 49 -22.03 -29.92 -4.08
N ALA A 50 -22.03 -31.15 -3.54
CA ALA A 50 -21.90 -32.36 -4.34
C ALA A 50 -23.06 -32.53 -5.33
N ARG A 51 -24.31 -32.24 -4.91
CA ARG A 51 -25.49 -32.26 -5.81
C ARG A 51 -25.40 -31.20 -6.90
N LEU A 52 -24.79 -30.05 -6.63
CA LEU A 52 -24.57 -28.97 -7.60
C LEU A 52 -23.37 -29.23 -8.53
N GLY A 53 -22.68 -30.36 -8.38
CA GLY A 53 -21.54 -30.74 -9.21
C GLY A 53 -20.22 -30.09 -8.77
N GLY A 54 -20.11 -29.69 -7.51
CA GLY A 54 -18.90 -29.16 -6.88
C GLY A 54 -18.95 -27.67 -6.53
N PRO A 55 -18.02 -27.19 -5.67
CA PRO A 55 -17.97 -25.79 -5.22
C PRO A 55 -17.95 -24.74 -6.32
N GLN A 56 -17.38 -25.07 -7.48
CA GLN A 56 -17.17 -24.17 -8.62
C GLN A 56 -18.42 -24.02 -9.49
N LYS A 57 -19.27 -25.05 -9.56
CA LYS A 57 -20.56 -25.01 -10.30
C LYS A 57 -21.70 -24.43 -9.48
N ALA A 58 -21.55 -24.38 -8.16
CA ALA A 58 -22.60 -23.97 -7.23
C ALA A 58 -22.90 -22.45 -7.17
N HIS A 59 -22.36 -21.61 -8.07
CA HIS A 59 -22.47 -20.15 -8.02
C HIS A 59 -22.46 -19.61 -6.58
N THR A 60 -21.36 -19.82 -5.84
CA THR A 60 -21.23 -19.44 -4.41
C THR A 60 -21.13 -17.91 -4.20
N GLY A 61 -21.62 -17.12 -5.16
CA GLY A 61 -21.24 -15.74 -5.45
C GLY A 61 -22.09 -14.63 -4.84
N GLN A 62 -22.80 -14.82 -3.72
CA GLN A 62 -23.56 -13.69 -3.13
C GLN A 62 -23.62 -13.57 -1.60
N GLU A 63 -23.04 -14.46 -0.78
CA GLU A 63 -23.16 -14.33 0.68
C GLU A 63 -21.90 -13.97 1.48
N LEU A 64 -20.71 -13.91 0.88
CA LEU A 64 -19.50 -13.56 1.66
C LEU A 64 -18.59 -12.65 0.86
N GLY A 65 -18.71 -11.35 1.13
CA GLY A 65 -17.84 -10.30 0.61
C GLY A 65 -16.37 -10.55 0.94
N ASP A 66 -15.55 -10.35 -0.08
CA ASP A 66 -14.09 -10.22 -0.13
C ASP A 66 -13.36 -10.25 1.24
N VAL A 67 -12.94 -11.44 1.68
CA VAL A 67 -12.12 -11.62 2.90
C VAL A 67 -10.64 -11.45 2.53
N SER A 68 -10.25 -10.23 2.16
CA SER A 68 -8.85 -9.82 2.12
C SER A 68 -8.56 -8.75 3.20
N HIS A 69 -7.86 -9.19 4.25
CA HIS A 69 -7.15 -8.42 5.28
C HIS A 69 -7.88 -7.25 5.99
N LYS A 70 -8.87 -7.57 6.85
CA LYS A 70 -9.10 -6.77 8.07
C LYS A 70 -7.99 -7.06 9.09
N LYS A 71 -6.96 -6.19 9.16
CA LYS A 71 -6.08 -6.07 10.33
C LYS A 71 -6.91 -5.68 11.56
N SER A 72 -7.10 -6.60 12.50
CA SER A 72 -7.59 -6.31 13.84
C SER A 72 -6.46 -5.70 14.66
N GLY A 73 -6.75 -4.55 15.28
CA GLY A 73 -5.91 -3.94 16.30
C GLY A 73 -6.28 -4.49 17.68
N ALA A 74 -5.28 -4.81 18.49
CA ALA A 74 -5.40 -5.07 19.92
C ALA A 74 -5.96 -3.85 20.66
N GLY A 75 -6.84 -3.93 21.67
CA GLY A 75 -7.55 -5.05 22.29
C GLY A 75 -8.41 -4.50 23.45
N LYS A 76 -9.49 -5.20 23.81
CA LYS A 76 -10.05 -5.18 25.18
C LYS A 76 -9.92 -6.59 25.74
N GLN A 77 -9.37 -6.65 26.94
CA GLN A 77 -8.53 -7.72 27.42
C GLN A 77 -9.31 -8.81 28.17
N LYS A 78 -8.87 -10.04 27.91
CA LYS A 78 -8.93 -11.27 28.73
C LYS A 78 -10.13 -12.22 28.63
N GLU A 79 -11.28 -11.86 28.05
CA GLU A 79 -12.36 -12.83 27.79
C GLU A 79 -12.68 -13.05 26.29
N ALA A 80 -12.16 -12.21 25.40
CA ALA A 80 -12.32 -12.35 23.94
C ALA A 80 -11.19 -13.17 23.26
N ALA A 81 -10.32 -13.83 24.03
CA ALA A 81 -9.14 -14.52 23.50
C ALA A 81 -9.47 -15.87 22.83
N HIS A 82 -10.66 -16.43 23.05
CA HIS A 82 -11.05 -17.70 22.43
C HIS A 82 -11.90 -17.54 21.16
N GLU A 83 -12.46 -16.34 20.92
CA GLU A 83 -13.40 -16.09 19.81
C GLU A 83 -12.71 -15.50 18.56
N HIS A 84 -11.45 -15.06 18.68
CA HIS A 84 -10.68 -14.48 17.58
C HIS A 84 -9.90 -15.53 16.75
N ASP A 85 -9.86 -16.80 17.17
CA ASP A 85 -9.00 -17.86 16.60
C ASP A 85 -9.68 -18.74 15.52
N CYS A 86 -10.83 -18.33 14.97
CA CYS A 86 -11.63 -19.17 14.05
C CYS A 86 -12.13 -18.45 12.78
N ARG A 87 -11.52 -17.33 12.35
CA ARG A 87 -12.12 -16.54 11.25
C ARG A 87 -12.14 -17.32 9.93
N PHE A 88 -11.11 -18.11 9.64
CA PHE A 88 -11.10 -18.94 8.41
C PHE A 88 -11.87 -20.23 8.59
N ILE A 89 -11.77 -20.89 9.75
CA ILE A 89 -12.46 -22.16 10.01
C ILE A 89 -13.97 -22.02 9.84
N THR A 90 -14.61 -21.06 10.50
CA THR A 90 -16.06 -20.86 10.41
C THR A 90 -16.48 -20.56 8.96
N THR A 91 -15.81 -19.60 8.32
CA THR A 91 -16.09 -19.23 6.92
C THR A 91 -15.88 -20.40 5.96
N ALA A 92 -14.84 -21.22 6.14
CA ALA A 92 -14.57 -22.37 5.30
C ALA A 92 -15.65 -23.46 5.45
N VAL A 93 -16.04 -23.75 6.69
CA VAL A 93 -17.07 -24.74 7.02
C VAL A 93 -18.44 -24.27 6.52
N GLU A 94 -18.76 -22.99 6.61
CA GLU A 94 -20.00 -22.43 6.04
C GLU A 94 -19.99 -22.46 4.51
N LYS A 95 -18.86 -22.09 3.88
CA LYS A 95 -18.75 -22.01 2.42
C LYS A 95 -18.73 -23.38 1.76
N TYR A 96 -17.94 -24.33 2.27
CA TYR A 96 -17.68 -25.63 1.63
C TYR A 96 -18.19 -26.84 2.41
N GLY A 97 -18.38 -26.73 3.72
CA GLY A 97 -18.64 -27.86 4.61
C GLY A 97 -17.39 -28.71 4.90
N GLY A 98 -17.44 -29.47 6.00
CA GLY A 98 -16.29 -30.23 6.50
C GLY A 98 -15.76 -31.30 5.55
N ARG A 99 -16.63 -31.97 4.78
CA ARG A 99 -16.22 -33.04 3.84
C ARG A 99 -15.40 -32.49 2.67
N TYR A 100 -15.75 -31.32 2.12
CA TYR A 100 -14.94 -30.71 1.05
C TYR A 100 -13.59 -30.22 1.56
N LEU A 101 -13.50 -29.78 2.83
CA LEU A 101 -12.21 -29.45 3.44
C LEU A 101 -11.35 -30.70 3.66
N ALA A 102 -11.94 -31.82 4.07
CA ALA A 102 -11.23 -33.10 4.17
C ALA A 102 -10.75 -33.58 2.79
N TYR A 103 -11.64 -33.53 1.80
CA TYR A 103 -11.33 -33.85 0.42
C TYR A 103 -10.16 -33.01 -0.10
N MET A 104 -10.24 -31.68 0.02
CA MET A 104 -9.15 -30.81 -0.44
C MET A 104 -7.86 -31.03 0.34
N PHE A 105 -7.91 -31.37 1.63
CA PHE A 105 -6.72 -31.75 2.39
C PHE A 105 -6.01 -32.94 1.73
N TRP A 106 -6.72 -34.04 1.47
CA TRP A 106 -6.14 -35.24 0.86
C TRP A 106 -5.66 -35.00 -0.57
N ARG A 107 -6.42 -34.22 -1.36
CA ARG A 107 -6.00 -33.78 -2.70
C ARG A 107 -4.78 -32.85 -2.68
N THR A 108 -4.53 -32.17 -1.57
CA THR A 108 -3.34 -31.33 -1.39
C THR A 108 -2.13 -32.14 -0.92
N VAL A 109 -2.32 -33.10 -0.01
CA VAL A 109 -1.25 -33.95 0.53
C VAL A 109 -0.51 -34.68 -0.59
N MET A 110 -1.24 -35.25 -1.56
CA MET A 110 -0.64 -35.94 -2.73
C MET A 110 0.36 -37.04 -2.31
N MET A 111 1.63 -36.92 -2.71
CA MET A 111 2.72 -37.83 -2.37
C MET A 111 3.43 -37.49 -1.05
N ASP A 112 3.13 -36.34 -0.44
CA ASP A 112 3.70 -35.96 0.87
C ASP A 112 3.09 -36.86 1.97
N PRO A 113 3.84 -37.21 3.02
CA PRO A 113 3.23 -37.79 4.21
C PRO A 113 2.23 -36.80 4.88
N PRO A 114 1.04 -37.24 5.32
CA PRO A 114 0.04 -36.35 5.91
C PRO A 114 0.57 -35.56 7.11
N ASP A 115 1.35 -36.21 7.99
CA ASP A 115 1.96 -35.56 9.16
C ASP A 115 2.97 -34.48 8.76
N HIS A 116 3.72 -34.66 7.68
CA HIS A 116 4.68 -33.65 7.21
C HIS A 116 3.94 -32.41 6.72
N PHE A 117 2.86 -32.60 5.95
CA PHE A 117 2.03 -31.49 5.50
C PHE A 117 1.48 -30.67 6.67
N VAL A 118 0.98 -31.32 7.72
CA VAL A 118 0.51 -30.63 8.95
C VAL A 118 1.66 -29.93 9.69
N LEU A 119 2.82 -30.59 9.82
CA LEU A 119 3.98 -30.03 10.50
C LEU A 119 4.52 -28.74 9.85
N ARG A 120 4.36 -28.56 8.53
CA ARG A 120 4.69 -27.28 7.85
C ARG A 120 3.95 -26.10 8.47
N PHE A 121 2.65 -26.25 8.72
CA PHE A 121 1.82 -25.20 9.31
C PHE A 121 2.11 -25.01 10.81
N LEU A 122 2.37 -26.10 11.54
CA LEU A 122 2.81 -26.02 12.94
C LEU A 122 4.11 -25.24 13.07
N ARG A 123 5.15 -25.57 12.29
CA ARG A 123 6.41 -24.84 12.31
C ARG A 123 6.22 -23.36 11.92
N ALA A 124 5.42 -23.09 10.88
CA ALA A 124 5.12 -21.72 10.45
C ALA A 124 4.38 -20.88 11.52
N ARG A 125 3.79 -21.52 12.53
CA ARG A 125 3.12 -20.88 13.68
C ARG A 125 3.77 -21.23 15.01
N ASN A 126 5.05 -21.62 15.01
CA ASN A 126 5.81 -21.94 16.23
C ASN A 126 5.07 -22.94 17.15
N PHE A 127 4.43 -23.94 16.55
CA PHE A 127 3.63 -24.98 17.19
C PHE A 127 2.41 -24.47 17.98
N HIS A 128 1.93 -23.25 17.73
CA HIS A 128 0.62 -22.80 18.20
C HIS A 128 -0.48 -23.48 17.37
N THR A 129 -1.20 -24.40 17.99
CA THR A 129 -2.07 -25.36 17.31
C THR A 129 -3.27 -24.68 16.63
N SER A 130 -3.98 -23.79 17.31
CA SER A 130 -5.12 -23.05 16.74
C SER A 130 -4.72 -22.19 15.54
N GLU A 131 -3.63 -21.41 15.66
CA GLU A 131 -3.12 -20.58 14.56
C GLU A 131 -2.65 -21.41 13.36
N ALA A 132 -2.08 -22.59 13.61
CA ALA A 132 -1.65 -23.51 12.56
C ALA A 132 -2.85 -24.08 11.80
N VAL A 133 -3.91 -24.48 12.51
CA VAL A 133 -5.17 -24.95 11.89
C VAL A 133 -5.81 -23.84 11.06
N ASP A 134 -5.90 -22.63 11.58
CA ASP A 134 -6.48 -21.49 10.87
C ASP A 134 -5.73 -21.20 9.56
N MET A 135 -4.39 -21.25 9.58
CA MET A 135 -3.56 -21.08 8.38
C MET A 135 -3.74 -22.24 7.39
N LEU A 136 -3.79 -23.48 7.87
CA LEU A 136 -4.00 -24.67 7.04
C LEU A 136 -5.35 -24.62 6.34
N ILE A 137 -6.43 -24.33 7.07
CA ILE A 137 -7.76 -24.19 6.48
C ILE A 137 -7.81 -23.06 5.46
N GLY A 138 -7.19 -21.90 5.74
CA GLY A 138 -7.05 -20.83 4.77
C GLY A 138 -6.32 -21.24 3.48
N ALA A 139 -5.32 -22.12 3.58
CA ALA A 139 -4.59 -22.67 2.44
C ALA A 139 -5.43 -23.70 1.65
N LEU A 140 -6.35 -24.44 2.29
CA LEU A 140 -7.31 -25.31 1.61
C LEU A 140 -8.40 -24.51 0.89
N MET A 141 -8.94 -23.46 1.53
CA MET A 141 -9.90 -22.54 0.89
C MET A 141 -9.32 -21.94 -0.39
N PHE A 142 -8.07 -21.48 -0.36
CA PHE A 142 -7.40 -20.96 -1.55
C PHE A 142 -7.33 -21.99 -2.69
N ARG A 143 -7.03 -23.26 -2.38
CA ARG A 143 -6.95 -24.33 -3.38
C ARG A 143 -8.30 -24.68 -3.98
N LEU A 144 -9.37 -24.63 -3.17
CA LEU A 144 -10.74 -24.75 -3.66
C LEU A 144 -11.12 -23.56 -4.55
N ASP A 145 -10.83 -22.34 -4.12
CA ASP A 145 -11.16 -21.11 -4.86
C ASP A 145 -10.44 -20.99 -6.21
N ILE A 146 -9.16 -21.37 -6.26
CA ILE A 146 -8.39 -21.34 -7.52
C ILE A 146 -8.62 -22.60 -8.38
N ASN A 147 -9.42 -23.55 -7.91
CA ASN A 147 -9.69 -24.82 -8.57
C ASN A 147 -8.41 -25.60 -8.90
N LEU A 148 -7.59 -25.87 -7.88
CA LEU A 148 -6.28 -26.51 -8.03
C LEU A 148 -6.33 -27.79 -8.86
N GLU A 149 -7.37 -28.61 -8.68
CA GLU A 149 -7.50 -29.89 -9.37
C GLU A 149 -7.66 -29.73 -10.88
N ASP A 150 -8.44 -28.74 -11.33
CA ASP A 150 -8.56 -28.43 -12.75
C ASP A 150 -7.23 -27.92 -13.30
N ILE A 151 -6.49 -27.09 -12.54
CA ILE A 151 -5.15 -26.65 -12.94
C ILE A 151 -4.22 -27.85 -13.19
N LEU A 152 -4.28 -28.86 -12.31
CA LEU A 152 -3.46 -30.07 -12.43
C LEU A 152 -3.94 -31.00 -13.55
N LEU A 153 -5.26 -31.12 -13.74
CA LEU A 153 -5.87 -31.97 -14.78
C LEU A 153 -5.64 -31.40 -16.18
N GLN A 154 -5.76 -30.08 -16.34
CA GLN A 154 -5.49 -29.38 -17.60
C GLN A 154 -3.99 -29.38 -17.90
N GLY A 155 -3.17 -29.01 -16.92
CA GLY A 155 -1.72 -28.88 -17.07
C GLY A 155 -1.32 -28.03 -18.28
N GLU A 156 -0.19 -28.37 -18.88
CA GLU A 156 0.34 -27.61 -20.02
C GLU A 156 -0.51 -27.77 -21.28
N TYR A 157 -0.94 -29.01 -21.58
CA TYR A 157 -1.77 -29.30 -22.75
C TYR A 157 -3.13 -28.57 -22.69
N GLY A 158 -3.83 -28.62 -21.55
CA GLY A 158 -5.15 -28.01 -21.40
C GLY A 158 -5.13 -26.49 -21.52
N PHE A 159 -4.08 -25.84 -21.01
CA PHE A 159 -3.90 -24.39 -21.12
C PHE A 159 -3.17 -23.94 -22.40
N ARG A 160 -2.96 -24.82 -23.39
CA ARG A 160 -2.22 -24.50 -24.63
C ARG A 160 -2.79 -23.32 -25.43
N ASN A 161 -4.11 -23.14 -25.36
CA ASN A 161 -4.84 -22.05 -26.02
C ASN A 161 -4.99 -20.81 -25.13
N GLU A 162 -4.58 -20.88 -23.86
CA GLU A 162 -4.63 -19.73 -22.96
C GLU A 162 -3.47 -18.78 -23.27
N ARG A 163 -3.82 -17.53 -23.64
CA ARG A 163 -2.87 -16.55 -24.14
C ARG A 163 -1.70 -16.33 -23.17
N GLY A 164 -0.49 -16.62 -23.65
CA GLY A 164 0.76 -16.37 -22.94
C GLY A 164 1.12 -17.42 -21.88
N PHE A 165 0.33 -18.48 -21.71
CA PHE A 165 0.60 -19.55 -20.74
C PHE A 165 1.81 -20.39 -21.16
N LEU A 166 1.79 -21.00 -22.36
CA LEU A 166 2.92 -21.79 -22.87
C LEU A 166 4.15 -20.94 -23.19
N ASP A 167 3.96 -19.64 -23.48
CA ASP A 167 5.07 -18.73 -23.73
C ASP A 167 5.98 -18.60 -22.51
N GLN A 168 5.48 -18.83 -21.30
CA GLN A 168 6.31 -18.87 -20.09
C GLN A 168 7.37 -19.98 -20.18
N TYR A 169 6.97 -21.17 -20.65
CA TYR A 169 7.85 -22.31 -20.85
C TYR A 169 8.72 -22.15 -22.11
N ARG A 170 8.14 -21.81 -23.27
CA ARG A 170 8.87 -21.67 -24.55
C ARG A 170 10.04 -20.70 -24.46
N ARG A 171 9.87 -19.63 -23.67
CA ARG A 171 10.88 -18.59 -23.49
C ARG A 171 11.85 -18.88 -22.36
N GLY A 172 11.67 -19.99 -21.64
CA GLY A 172 12.46 -20.35 -20.47
C GLY A 172 12.46 -19.24 -19.43
N ILE A 173 11.29 -18.67 -19.11
CA ILE A 173 11.16 -17.66 -18.06
C ILE A 173 11.43 -18.30 -16.71
N SER A 174 10.91 -19.50 -16.48
CA SER A 174 11.27 -20.31 -15.33
C SER A 174 11.18 -21.80 -15.62
N TYR A 175 12.00 -22.58 -14.91
CA TYR A 175 12.06 -24.03 -15.01
C TYR A 175 12.81 -24.61 -13.80
N ILE A 176 12.66 -25.91 -13.57
CA ILE A 176 13.43 -26.67 -12.57
C ILE A 176 14.52 -27.42 -13.32
N GLN A 177 15.76 -27.31 -12.86
CA GLN A 177 16.86 -28.09 -13.41
C GLN A 177 17.74 -28.56 -12.26
N GLY A 178 17.67 -29.85 -11.97
CA GLY A 178 18.48 -30.48 -10.95
C GLY A 178 17.93 -30.41 -9.54
N SER A 179 18.63 -31.13 -8.69
CA SER A 179 18.46 -31.17 -7.24
C SER A 179 19.77 -30.79 -6.55
N THR A 180 19.87 -30.75 -5.22
CA THR A 180 21.16 -30.65 -4.50
C THR A 180 21.71 -32.03 -4.16
N GLU A 181 23.04 -32.14 -4.00
CA GLU A 181 23.70 -33.45 -3.74
C GLU A 181 23.28 -33.97 -2.38
N LYS A 182 23.18 -33.04 -1.43
CA LYS A 182 22.71 -33.31 -0.08
C LYS A 182 21.27 -32.87 0.04
N ASN A 183 20.46 -33.66 0.74
CA ASN A 183 19.07 -33.37 1.06
C ASN A 183 18.19 -33.13 -0.18
N GLU A 184 18.60 -33.60 -1.36
CA GLU A 184 17.81 -33.63 -2.61
C GLU A 184 16.85 -32.44 -2.83
N LEU A 185 17.35 -31.19 -2.68
CA LEU A 185 16.53 -29.97 -2.81
C LEU A 185 16.39 -29.57 -4.30
N PRO A 186 15.17 -29.56 -4.88
CA PRO A 186 14.97 -29.09 -6.26
C PRO A 186 15.42 -27.64 -6.46
N ILE A 187 16.04 -27.35 -7.61
CA ILE A 187 16.56 -26.02 -7.95
C ILE A 187 15.68 -25.37 -9.03
N TYR A 188 14.92 -24.36 -8.62
CA TYR A 188 13.98 -23.62 -9.47
C TYR A 188 14.62 -22.32 -9.98
N PHE A 189 14.83 -22.20 -11.29
CA PHE A 189 15.41 -21.03 -11.93
C PHE A 189 14.32 -20.08 -12.44
N ILE A 190 14.48 -18.77 -12.21
CA ILE A 190 13.58 -17.72 -12.71
C ILE A 190 14.41 -16.62 -13.38
N HIS A 191 14.36 -16.55 -14.71
CA HIS A 191 15.03 -15.53 -15.51
C HIS A 191 14.15 -14.30 -15.69
N VAL A 192 14.22 -13.37 -14.73
CA VAL A 192 13.35 -12.19 -14.69
C VAL A 192 13.51 -11.31 -15.93
N GLY A 193 14.72 -11.23 -16.50
CA GLY A 193 14.98 -10.50 -17.75
C GLY A 193 14.15 -10.99 -18.95
N ARG A 194 13.64 -12.22 -18.90
CA ARG A 194 12.80 -12.84 -19.93
C ARG A 194 11.30 -12.64 -19.67
N HIS A 195 10.88 -12.07 -18.54
CA HIS A 195 9.46 -11.82 -18.23
C HIS A 195 8.95 -10.49 -18.79
N TYR A 196 7.82 -10.44 -19.49
CA TYR A 196 7.19 -9.18 -19.93
C TYR A 196 5.75 -9.06 -19.44
N THR A 197 5.43 -7.96 -18.75
CA THR A 197 4.18 -7.76 -18.00
C THR A 197 2.88 -7.67 -18.83
N HIS A 198 2.97 -7.60 -20.16
CA HIS A 198 1.82 -7.32 -21.03
C HIS A 198 1.48 -8.47 -21.99
N GLU A 199 2.22 -9.58 -21.93
CA GLU A 199 2.07 -10.67 -22.90
C GLU A 199 1.03 -11.72 -22.46
N GLN A 200 0.79 -11.83 -21.16
CA GLN A 200 -0.19 -12.72 -20.52
C GLN A 200 -1.19 -11.92 -19.66
N ASN A 201 -2.39 -12.48 -19.46
CA ASN A 201 -3.33 -11.97 -18.47
C ASN A 201 -2.94 -12.48 -17.06
N MET A 202 -3.56 -11.92 -16.02
CA MET A 202 -3.19 -12.26 -14.64
C MET A 202 -3.61 -13.67 -14.24
N ASP A 203 -4.74 -14.14 -14.76
CA ASP A 203 -5.29 -15.47 -14.45
C ASP A 203 -4.36 -16.59 -14.94
N ALA A 204 -3.94 -16.52 -16.22
CA ALA A 204 -2.95 -17.43 -16.81
C ALA A 204 -1.65 -17.46 -16.01
N LEU A 205 -1.19 -16.29 -15.55
CA LEU A 205 0.05 -16.19 -14.79
C LEU A 205 -0.08 -16.80 -13.38
N GLN A 206 -1.22 -16.59 -12.70
CA GLN A 206 -1.48 -17.21 -11.39
C GLN A 206 -1.58 -18.74 -11.51
N LYS A 207 -2.31 -19.26 -12.51
CA LYS A 207 -2.37 -20.69 -12.82
C LYS A 207 -0.99 -21.27 -13.10
N PHE A 208 -0.17 -20.59 -13.91
CA PHE A 208 1.20 -21.00 -14.21
C PHE A 208 2.09 -21.06 -12.96
N ILE A 209 2.00 -20.05 -12.08
CA ILE A 209 2.75 -20.02 -10.82
C ILE A 209 2.33 -21.17 -9.90
N VAL A 210 1.03 -21.43 -9.77
CA VAL A 210 0.52 -22.53 -8.94
C VAL A 210 0.92 -23.88 -9.53
N LEU A 211 0.76 -24.09 -10.84
CA LEU A 211 1.20 -25.31 -11.51
C LEU A 211 2.70 -25.54 -11.34
N SER A 212 3.51 -24.48 -11.40
CA SER A 212 4.94 -24.52 -11.15
C SER A 212 5.29 -24.94 -9.72
N MET A 213 4.56 -24.44 -8.72
CA MET A 213 4.73 -24.83 -7.32
C MET A 213 4.36 -26.31 -7.12
N GLU A 214 3.27 -26.77 -7.70
CA GLU A 214 2.87 -28.18 -7.61
C GLU A 214 3.82 -29.11 -8.37
N ASN A 215 4.39 -28.68 -9.50
CA ASN A 215 5.47 -29.41 -10.18
C ASN A 215 6.74 -29.47 -9.33
N SER A 216 7.05 -28.42 -8.56
CA SER A 216 8.20 -28.41 -7.65
C SER A 216 8.03 -29.41 -6.50
N ARG A 217 6.81 -29.55 -5.97
CA ARG A 217 6.48 -30.54 -4.95
C ARG A 217 6.63 -31.98 -5.45
N LEU A 218 6.22 -32.24 -6.69
CA LEU A 218 6.39 -33.55 -7.33
C LEU A 218 7.86 -33.99 -7.41
N LEU A 219 8.79 -33.04 -7.48
CA LEU A 219 10.23 -33.31 -7.57
C LEU A 219 10.93 -33.34 -6.21
N CYS A 220 10.21 -33.15 -5.09
CA CYS A 220 10.74 -33.31 -3.74
C CYS A 220 10.68 -34.78 -3.30
N SER A 221 11.70 -35.23 -2.58
CA SER A 221 11.76 -36.57 -1.97
C SER A 221 11.63 -36.46 -0.44
N PRO A 222 10.61 -37.04 0.19
CA PRO A 222 10.51 -37.15 1.63
C PRO A 222 11.79 -37.68 2.30
N PRO A 223 12.14 -37.15 3.49
CA PRO A 223 11.40 -36.13 4.25
C PRO A 223 11.72 -34.69 3.79
N VAL A 224 12.43 -34.51 2.67
CA VAL A 224 12.75 -33.20 2.10
C VAL A 224 11.48 -32.55 1.55
N GLU A 225 11.23 -31.33 1.99
CA GLU A 225 10.01 -30.59 1.69
C GLU A 225 10.27 -29.15 1.24
N LYS A 226 11.54 -28.83 0.97
CA LYS A 226 11.98 -27.47 0.67
C LYS A 226 12.69 -27.41 -0.67
N ILE A 227 12.48 -26.32 -1.39
CA ILE A 227 13.16 -26.04 -2.66
C ILE A 227 14.12 -24.86 -2.53
N ILE A 228 14.99 -24.72 -3.53
CA ILE A 228 15.82 -23.54 -3.73
C ILE A 228 15.29 -22.77 -4.93
N ILE A 229 15.10 -21.46 -4.78
CA ILE A 229 14.66 -20.58 -5.87
C ILE A 229 15.80 -19.63 -6.23
N LEU A 230 16.17 -19.56 -7.49
CA LEU A 230 17.19 -18.64 -8.00
C LEU A 230 16.53 -17.67 -8.98
N PHE A 231 16.36 -16.42 -8.54
CA PHE A 231 16.01 -15.31 -9.42
C PHE A 231 17.27 -14.79 -10.10
N ASP A 232 17.36 -14.97 -11.40
CA ASP A 232 18.38 -14.40 -12.27
C ASP A 232 17.91 -13.06 -12.84
N LEU A 233 18.60 -11.98 -12.44
CA LEU A 233 18.28 -10.61 -12.85
C LEU A 233 19.16 -10.10 -13.98
N ARG A 234 19.94 -10.95 -14.64
CA ARG A 234 20.63 -10.55 -15.88
C ARG A 234 19.61 -10.10 -16.92
N GLY A 235 19.86 -8.95 -17.53
CA GLY A 235 18.93 -8.34 -18.49
C GLY A 235 17.67 -7.71 -17.88
N PHE A 236 17.53 -7.70 -16.55
CA PHE A 236 16.38 -7.10 -15.87
C PHE A 236 16.28 -5.59 -16.10
N GLY A 237 15.07 -5.12 -16.44
CA GLY A 237 14.72 -3.71 -16.49
C GLY A 237 13.25 -3.47 -16.13
N LEU A 238 12.80 -2.21 -16.20
CA LEU A 238 11.46 -1.82 -15.76
C LEU A 238 10.30 -2.51 -16.52
N LYS A 239 10.53 -2.96 -17.76
CA LYS A 239 9.54 -3.72 -18.55
C LYS A 239 9.28 -5.13 -18.00
N ASN A 240 10.19 -5.63 -17.16
CA ASN A 240 10.14 -6.95 -16.54
C ASN A 240 9.60 -6.90 -15.11
N ALA A 241 9.39 -5.70 -14.55
CA ALA A 241 8.98 -5.53 -13.16
C ALA A 241 7.48 -5.79 -12.99
N ASP A 242 7.12 -7.07 -12.84
CA ASP A 242 5.74 -7.51 -12.61
C ASP A 242 5.39 -7.56 -11.12
N TRP A 243 4.80 -6.47 -10.64
CA TRP A 243 4.46 -6.35 -9.23
C TRP A 243 3.31 -7.26 -8.80
N GLN A 244 2.38 -7.56 -9.72
CA GLN A 244 1.22 -8.39 -9.42
C GLN A 244 1.64 -9.86 -9.28
N ALA A 245 2.46 -10.35 -10.21
CA ALA A 245 3.07 -11.67 -10.12
C ALA A 245 3.92 -11.81 -8.84
N MET A 246 4.77 -10.82 -8.56
CA MET A 246 5.60 -10.82 -7.35
C MET A 246 4.75 -10.85 -6.07
N SER A 247 3.69 -10.05 -5.98
CA SER A 247 2.81 -10.03 -4.82
C SER A 247 2.09 -11.37 -4.62
N PHE A 248 1.68 -12.01 -5.71
CA PHE A 248 1.07 -13.34 -5.65
C PHE A 248 2.06 -14.41 -5.19
N ILE A 249 3.28 -14.42 -5.74
CA ILE A 249 4.36 -15.31 -5.32
C ILE A 249 4.63 -15.16 -3.82
N LEU A 250 4.78 -13.92 -3.32
CA LEU A 250 4.98 -13.66 -1.89
C LEU A 250 3.81 -14.17 -1.04
N LYS A 251 2.56 -13.92 -1.46
CA LYS A 251 1.38 -14.42 -0.77
C LYS A 251 1.36 -15.95 -0.72
N CYS A 252 1.71 -16.62 -1.81
CA CYS A 252 1.83 -18.08 -1.85
C CYS A 252 2.86 -18.57 -0.83
N MET A 253 4.04 -17.95 -0.76
CA MET A 253 5.10 -18.33 0.19
C MET A 253 4.70 -18.09 1.65
N GLU A 254 3.99 -16.99 1.94
CA GLU A 254 3.65 -16.60 3.31
C GLU A 254 2.39 -17.29 3.86
N ALA A 255 1.44 -17.66 2.99
CA ALA A 255 0.11 -18.10 3.41
C ALA A 255 -0.28 -19.50 2.91
N TYR A 256 0.11 -19.90 1.70
CA TYR A 256 -0.47 -21.07 1.03
C TYR A 256 0.49 -22.27 0.88
N TYR A 257 1.80 -22.00 0.87
CA TYR A 257 2.90 -22.95 0.82
C TYR A 257 3.96 -22.60 1.88
N PRO A 258 3.57 -22.53 3.17
CA PRO A 258 4.53 -22.22 4.23
C PRO A 258 5.58 -23.32 4.36
N GLU A 259 6.77 -22.95 4.83
CA GLU A 259 7.86 -23.88 5.08
C GLU A 259 8.31 -24.71 3.86
N SER A 260 7.99 -24.29 2.62
CA SER A 260 8.39 -24.98 1.37
C SER A 260 9.68 -24.44 0.73
N ILE A 261 10.35 -23.45 1.35
CA ILE A 261 11.53 -22.79 0.76
C ILE A 261 12.72 -22.91 1.71
N ARG A 262 13.85 -23.38 1.20
CA ARG A 262 15.14 -23.42 1.90
C ARG A 262 15.93 -22.12 1.71
N ARG A 263 16.01 -21.63 0.47
CA ARG A 263 16.81 -20.47 0.10
C ARG A 263 16.25 -19.78 -1.15
N ILE A 264 16.29 -18.45 -1.16
CA ILE A 264 16.01 -17.63 -2.34
C ILE A 264 17.27 -16.86 -2.71
N TYR A 265 17.82 -17.10 -3.89
CA TYR A 265 18.93 -16.32 -4.43
C TYR A 265 18.41 -15.19 -5.33
N ILE A 266 18.92 -13.98 -5.10
CA ILE A 266 18.76 -12.84 -6.00
C ILE A 266 20.11 -12.64 -6.69
N HIS A 267 20.27 -13.25 -7.86
CA HIS A 267 21.54 -13.34 -8.57
C HIS A 267 21.68 -12.22 -9.63
N SER A 268 22.86 -11.61 -9.70
CA SER A 268 23.24 -10.61 -10.71
C SER A 268 22.27 -9.42 -10.80
N ALA A 269 21.78 -8.94 -9.65
CA ALA A 269 20.85 -7.81 -9.58
C ALA A 269 21.49 -6.49 -10.07
N PRO A 270 20.93 -5.81 -11.09
CA PRO A 270 21.46 -4.54 -11.56
C PRO A 270 21.20 -3.42 -10.55
N TRP A 271 21.94 -2.30 -10.67
CA TRP A 271 21.84 -1.17 -9.73
C TRP A 271 20.39 -0.65 -9.54
N ILE A 272 19.56 -0.71 -10.58
CA ILE A 272 18.15 -0.30 -10.56
C ILE A 272 17.30 -1.16 -9.61
N PHE A 273 17.69 -2.42 -9.39
CA PHE A 273 16.97 -3.33 -8.51
C PHE A 273 17.00 -2.87 -7.05
N LYS A 274 18.00 -2.08 -6.61
CA LYS A 274 18.05 -1.54 -5.25
C LYS A 274 16.79 -0.75 -4.87
N GLY A 275 16.20 -0.01 -5.82
CA GLY A 275 14.96 0.73 -5.61
C GLY A 275 13.75 -0.19 -5.44
N ILE A 276 13.68 -1.26 -6.25
CA ILE A 276 12.61 -2.27 -6.19
C ILE A 276 12.72 -3.09 -4.90
N TRP A 277 13.93 -3.53 -4.55
CA TRP A 277 14.19 -4.24 -3.31
C TRP A 277 13.78 -3.42 -2.07
N SER A 278 14.06 -2.11 -2.07
CA SER A 278 13.63 -1.22 -0.98
C SER A 278 12.10 -1.14 -0.82
N ALA A 279 11.34 -1.46 -1.87
CA ALA A 279 9.87 -1.54 -1.83
C ALA A 279 9.36 -2.96 -1.47
N ILE A 280 10.07 -4.02 -1.88
CA ILE A 280 9.72 -5.42 -1.55
C ILE A 280 10.04 -5.74 -0.09
N GLN A 281 11.24 -5.36 0.37
CA GLN A 281 11.78 -5.77 1.67
C GLN A 281 10.82 -5.51 2.85
N PRO A 282 10.11 -4.37 2.94
CA PRO A 282 9.18 -4.11 4.05
C PRO A 282 7.90 -4.96 4.04
N LEU A 283 7.59 -5.63 2.92
CA LEU A 283 6.42 -6.48 2.76
C LEU A 283 6.69 -7.94 3.15
N LEU A 284 7.96 -8.33 3.19
CA LEU A 284 8.36 -9.69 3.54
C LEU A 284 8.21 -9.91 5.04
N ASN A 285 7.61 -11.02 5.43
CA ASN A 285 7.72 -11.51 6.79
C ASN A 285 9.19 -11.88 7.14
N GLU A 286 9.47 -12.04 8.43
CA GLU A 286 10.82 -12.28 8.94
C GLU A 286 11.44 -13.58 8.41
N ASP A 287 10.62 -14.63 8.27
CA ASP A 287 11.05 -15.95 7.77
C ASP A 287 11.49 -15.90 6.29
N VAL A 288 10.66 -15.35 5.41
CA VAL A 288 10.98 -15.18 3.99
C VAL A 288 12.18 -14.26 3.81
N HIS A 289 12.27 -13.17 4.59
CA HIS A 289 13.42 -12.27 4.57
C HIS A 289 14.72 -12.99 4.95
N ALA A 290 14.70 -13.87 5.96
CA ALA A 290 15.87 -14.63 6.40
C ALA A 290 16.38 -15.64 5.35
N LYS A 291 15.51 -16.09 4.44
CA LYS A 291 15.82 -17.04 3.36
C LYS A 291 16.46 -16.38 2.13
N ILE A 292 16.45 -15.04 2.01
CA ILE A 292 16.94 -14.33 0.82
C ILE A 292 18.45 -14.05 0.91
N LYS A 293 19.19 -14.40 -0.15
CA LYS A 293 20.62 -14.13 -0.30
C LYS A 293 20.89 -13.45 -1.65
N PHE A 294 21.56 -12.30 -1.60
CA PHE A 294 22.04 -11.62 -2.80
C PHE A 294 23.35 -12.24 -3.27
N SER A 295 23.47 -12.44 -4.58
CA SER A 295 24.65 -12.99 -5.22
C SER A 295 25.05 -12.13 -6.41
N SER A 296 26.36 -11.94 -6.58
CA SER A 296 26.95 -11.26 -7.73
C SER A 296 27.78 -12.20 -8.62
N SER A 297 28.09 -13.40 -8.11
CA SER A 297 28.83 -14.44 -8.83
C SER A 297 28.31 -15.84 -8.47
N ALA A 298 28.55 -16.83 -9.33
CA ALA A 298 28.19 -18.23 -9.08
C ALA A 298 28.76 -18.78 -7.77
N LYS A 299 29.95 -18.32 -7.36
CA LYS A 299 30.59 -18.71 -6.09
C LYS A 299 29.74 -18.34 -4.86
N ASP A 300 28.90 -17.31 -4.96
CA ASP A 300 28.04 -16.91 -3.85
C ASP A 300 26.83 -17.86 -3.68
N LEU A 301 26.59 -18.78 -4.62
CA LEU A 301 25.46 -19.73 -4.63
C LEU A 301 25.82 -21.10 -4.03
N THR A 302 27.12 -21.34 -3.80
CA THR A 302 27.65 -22.66 -3.44
C THR A 302 27.47 -23.04 -1.97
N ASP A 303 26.68 -22.28 -1.19
CA ASP A 303 26.20 -22.77 0.12
C ASP A 303 25.18 -23.89 -0.02
N PHE A 304 24.51 -23.99 -1.18
CA PHE A 304 23.63 -25.12 -1.49
C PHE A 304 23.78 -25.66 -2.92
N ILE A 305 24.02 -24.80 -3.93
CA ILE A 305 24.07 -25.24 -5.33
C ILE A 305 25.53 -25.41 -5.76
N PRO A 306 26.03 -26.63 -6.01
CA PRO A 306 27.40 -26.83 -6.47
C PRO A 306 27.60 -26.26 -7.88
N MET A 307 28.84 -25.91 -8.22
CA MET A 307 29.18 -25.31 -9.53
C MET A 307 28.75 -26.18 -10.71
N SER A 308 28.77 -27.50 -10.53
CA SER A 308 28.32 -28.52 -11.48
C SER A 308 26.83 -28.47 -11.81
N ARG A 309 26.03 -27.75 -11.03
CA ARG A 309 24.57 -27.60 -11.19
C ARG A 309 24.14 -26.15 -11.47
N ILE A 310 25.12 -25.26 -11.63
CA ILE A 310 24.90 -23.88 -12.05
C ILE A 310 25.19 -23.80 -13.56
N PRO A 311 24.27 -23.30 -14.39
CA PRO A 311 24.52 -23.06 -15.81
C PRO A 311 25.78 -22.23 -16.09
N VAL A 312 26.47 -22.55 -17.20
CA VAL A 312 27.70 -21.84 -17.63
C VAL A 312 27.47 -20.33 -17.79
N ASP A 313 26.29 -19.91 -18.25
CA ASP A 313 25.98 -18.49 -18.46
C ASP A 313 25.90 -17.71 -17.13
N MET A 314 25.55 -18.36 -16.01
CA MET A 314 25.58 -17.80 -14.66
C MET A 314 26.95 -17.94 -13.97
N GLY A 315 27.94 -18.52 -14.65
CA GLY A 315 29.30 -18.69 -14.16
C GLY A 315 29.58 -20.05 -13.51
N GLY A 316 28.70 -21.03 -13.67
CA GLY A 316 28.91 -22.41 -13.24
C GLY A 316 29.63 -23.27 -14.30
N THR A 317 29.52 -24.59 -14.18
CA THR A 317 30.13 -25.56 -15.11
C THR A 317 29.12 -26.43 -15.86
N MET A 318 27.82 -26.33 -15.56
CA MET A 318 26.76 -27.08 -16.25
C MET A 318 26.50 -26.50 -17.64
N ASP A 319 26.93 -27.21 -18.68
CA ASP A 319 26.75 -26.84 -20.07
C ASP A 319 25.39 -27.33 -20.59
N TRP A 320 24.34 -26.69 -20.09
CA TRP A 320 22.96 -27.05 -20.38
C TRP A 320 22.11 -25.81 -20.63
N THR A 321 21.15 -25.92 -21.56
CA THR A 321 20.19 -24.86 -21.86
C THR A 321 18.78 -25.40 -21.91
N TRP A 322 17.83 -24.61 -21.40
CA TRP A 322 16.41 -24.96 -21.44
C TRP A 322 15.91 -25.10 -22.88
N GLN A 323 15.31 -26.26 -23.16
CA GLN A 323 14.55 -26.56 -24.36
C GLN A 323 13.18 -27.06 -23.92
N TYR A 324 12.13 -26.43 -24.41
CA TYR A 324 10.77 -26.80 -24.04
C TYR A 324 10.30 -27.98 -24.90
N ALA A 325 9.86 -29.08 -24.26
CA ALA A 325 9.19 -30.17 -24.93
C ALA A 325 7.69 -29.85 -24.99
N GLU A 326 7.18 -29.56 -26.19
CA GLU A 326 5.76 -29.24 -26.41
C GLU A 326 4.86 -30.42 -26.01
N PRO A 327 3.64 -30.16 -25.50
CA PRO A 327 2.63 -31.19 -25.28
C PRO A 327 2.22 -31.89 -26.58
N GLU A 328 2.02 -33.20 -26.52
CA GLU A 328 1.58 -34.00 -27.67
C GLU A 328 0.06 -34.22 -27.67
N GLU A 329 -0.54 -34.34 -28.85
CA GLU A 329 -1.96 -34.67 -28.97
C GLU A 329 -2.22 -36.09 -28.45
N GLY A 330 -3.23 -36.23 -27.59
CA GLY A 330 -3.57 -37.52 -26.97
C GLY A 330 -2.69 -37.93 -25.78
N GLU A 331 -1.68 -37.14 -25.38
CA GLU A 331 -0.77 -37.50 -24.26
C GLU A 331 -1.51 -37.68 -22.91
N ASN A 332 -2.72 -37.12 -22.78
CA ASN A 332 -3.57 -37.17 -21.60
C ASN A 332 -4.81 -38.06 -21.80
N ASP A 333 -4.85 -38.90 -22.84
CA ASP A 333 -6.00 -39.75 -23.15
C ASP A 333 -6.35 -40.76 -22.04
N ILE A 334 -5.38 -41.07 -21.17
CA ILE A 334 -5.60 -41.85 -19.95
C ILE A 334 -6.65 -41.24 -19.01
N HIS A 335 -6.90 -39.92 -19.09
CA HIS A 335 -7.97 -39.25 -18.31
C HIS A 335 -9.38 -39.72 -18.73
N LYS A 336 -9.52 -40.32 -19.92
CA LYS A 336 -10.79 -40.90 -20.41
C LYS A 336 -11.14 -42.21 -19.70
N ASP A 337 -10.16 -42.91 -19.13
CA ASP A 337 -10.40 -44.12 -18.33
C ASP A 337 -10.88 -43.75 -16.92
N THR A 338 -12.14 -43.33 -16.84
CA THR A 338 -12.77 -42.97 -15.58
C THR A 338 -13.03 -44.19 -14.70
N GLN A 339 -13.21 -45.37 -15.29
CA GLN A 339 -13.51 -46.60 -14.54
C GLN A 339 -12.31 -47.02 -13.68
N THR A 340 -11.11 -47.10 -14.26
CA THR A 340 -9.89 -47.40 -13.50
C THR A 340 -9.60 -46.31 -12.50
N ARG A 341 -9.68 -45.03 -12.91
CA ARG A 341 -9.48 -43.89 -12.02
C ARG A 341 -10.37 -43.98 -10.78
N ASP A 342 -11.67 -44.21 -10.96
CA ASP A 342 -12.63 -44.23 -9.86
C ASP A 342 -12.42 -45.45 -8.95
N ALA A 343 -11.99 -46.59 -9.50
CA ALA A 343 -11.60 -47.76 -8.72
C ALA A 343 -10.35 -47.49 -7.87
N VAL A 344 -9.30 -46.91 -8.44
CA VAL A 344 -8.07 -46.56 -7.71
C VAL A 344 -8.34 -45.44 -6.69
N GLN A 345 -9.21 -44.47 -7.00
CA GLN A 345 -9.64 -43.44 -6.06
C GLN A 345 -10.32 -44.06 -4.85
N LYS A 346 -11.20 -45.04 -5.04
CA LYS A 346 -11.85 -45.77 -3.94
C LYS A 346 -10.82 -46.51 -3.07
N GLU A 347 -9.85 -47.20 -3.67
CA GLU A 347 -8.75 -47.84 -2.93
C GLU A 347 -7.93 -46.81 -2.11
N TRP A 348 -7.72 -45.62 -2.66
CA TRP A 348 -7.03 -44.55 -1.96
C TRP A 348 -7.85 -43.99 -0.79
N ASP A 349 -9.16 -43.80 -0.98
CA ASP A 349 -10.08 -43.34 0.07
C ASP A 349 -10.15 -44.35 1.23
N GLU A 350 -10.11 -45.65 0.93
CA GLU A 350 -10.05 -46.71 1.94
C GLU A 350 -8.74 -46.64 2.77
N LEU A 351 -7.60 -46.40 2.13
CA LEU A 351 -6.32 -46.19 2.83
C LEU A 351 -6.31 -44.89 3.65
N GLN A 352 -6.92 -43.82 3.15
CA GLN A 352 -7.07 -42.57 3.90
C GLN A 352 -7.88 -42.81 5.17
N GLN A 353 -8.99 -43.54 5.08
CA GLN A 353 -9.81 -43.87 6.25
C GLN A 353 -9.03 -44.72 7.27
N GLN A 354 -8.28 -45.74 6.82
CA GLN A 354 -7.42 -46.54 7.70
C GLN A 354 -6.37 -45.68 8.41
N PHE A 355 -5.78 -44.70 7.72
CA PHE A 355 -4.85 -43.76 8.33
C PHE A 355 -5.52 -42.86 9.36
N LEU A 356 -6.75 -42.39 9.10
CA LEU A 356 -7.52 -41.59 10.07
C LEU A 356 -7.87 -42.41 11.31
N ASP A 357 -8.30 -43.66 11.14
CA ASP A 357 -8.62 -44.57 12.24
C ASP A 357 -7.38 -44.84 13.11
N ALA A 358 -6.24 -45.14 12.48
CA ALA A 358 -4.96 -45.30 13.17
C ALA A 358 -4.50 -44.01 13.87
N THR A 359 -4.76 -42.84 13.26
CA THR A 359 -4.47 -41.53 13.86
C THR A 359 -5.34 -41.26 15.08
N GLN A 360 -6.63 -41.62 15.06
CA GLN A 360 -7.51 -41.52 16.23
C GLN A 360 -7.05 -42.41 17.38
N GLN A 361 -6.60 -43.64 17.10
CA GLN A 361 -6.01 -44.54 18.12
C GLN A 361 -4.72 -43.94 18.70
N TRP A 362 -3.88 -43.33 17.86
CA TRP A 362 -2.62 -42.69 18.27
C TRP A 362 -2.83 -41.46 19.14
N ILE A 363 -3.89 -40.69 18.88
CA ILE A 363 -4.32 -39.56 19.73
C ILE A 363 -4.77 -40.07 21.11
N ARG A 364 -5.48 -41.19 21.19
CA ARG A 364 -5.96 -41.78 22.46
C ARG A 364 -4.86 -42.43 23.30
N GLY A 365 -3.69 -42.70 22.70
CA GLY A 365 -2.55 -43.35 23.36
C GLY A 365 -2.56 -44.88 23.26
N ASP A 366 -3.42 -45.45 22.41
CA ASP A 366 -3.62 -46.89 22.25
C ASP A 366 -2.82 -47.49 21.07
N ALA A 367 -2.01 -46.69 20.36
CA ALA A 367 -1.51 -47.06 19.04
C ALA A 367 -0.17 -47.82 19.03
N ASP A 368 -0.11 -48.73 18.05
CA ASP A 368 1.12 -49.17 17.40
C ASP A 368 1.62 -48.06 16.46
N ALA A 369 2.76 -47.43 16.78
CA ALA A 369 3.33 -46.36 15.96
C ALA A 369 3.79 -46.84 14.58
N ASP A 370 4.06 -48.13 14.42
CA ASP A 370 4.57 -48.72 13.19
C ASP A 370 3.46 -48.81 12.13
N ALA A 371 2.19 -48.98 12.54
CA ALA A 371 1.05 -49.07 11.63
C ALA A 371 0.80 -47.80 10.79
N ARG A 372 0.94 -46.59 11.39
CA ARG A 372 0.77 -45.32 10.65
C ARG A 372 1.88 -45.11 9.63
N HIS A 373 3.11 -45.55 9.93
CA HIS A 373 4.25 -45.41 9.02
C HIS A 373 4.07 -46.25 7.74
N VAL A 374 3.58 -47.49 7.89
CA VAL A 374 3.23 -48.36 6.76
C VAL A 374 2.14 -47.72 5.90
N LEU A 375 1.08 -47.20 6.51
CA LEU A 375 -0.02 -46.53 5.81
C LEU A 375 0.45 -45.29 5.03
N VAL A 376 1.42 -44.53 5.53
CA VAL A 376 2.03 -43.41 4.78
C VAL A 376 2.68 -43.90 3.48
N LYS A 377 3.47 -44.99 3.54
CA LYS A 377 4.12 -45.56 2.36
C LYS A 377 3.09 -46.12 1.36
N GLN A 378 2.03 -46.78 1.85
CA GLN A 378 0.92 -47.27 1.03
C GLN A 378 0.11 -46.14 0.38
N LEU A 379 -0.21 -45.07 1.12
CA LEU A 379 -0.89 -43.87 0.59
C LEU A 379 -0.09 -43.22 -0.54
N ARG A 380 1.23 -43.15 -0.38
CA ARG A 380 2.14 -42.60 -1.39
C ARG A 380 2.21 -43.48 -2.65
N LEU A 381 2.38 -44.79 -2.48
CA LEU A 381 2.35 -45.75 -3.58
C LEU A 381 1.00 -45.65 -4.34
N LYS A 382 -0.10 -45.53 -3.62
CA LYS A 382 -1.43 -45.35 -4.22
C LYS A 382 -1.57 -44.03 -4.97
N TYR A 383 -0.99 -42.94 -4.45
CA TYR A 383 -0.94 -41.67 -5.17
C TYR A 383 -0.18 -41.82 -6.51
N TYR A 384 0.96 -42.51 -6.54
CA TYR A 384 1.69 -42.78 -7.80
C TYR A 384 0.85 -43.56 -8.81
N GLN A 385 0.05 -44.51 -8.36
CA GLN A 385 -0.85 -45.29 -9.21
C GLN A 385 -2.00 -44.45 -9.80
N ILE A 386 -2.57 -43.50 -9.04
CA ILE A 386 -3.67 -42.65 -9.52
C ILE A 386 -3.21 -41.39 -10.26
N ALA A 387 -2.01 -40.89 -9.99
CA ALA A 387 -1.50 -39.62 -10.51
C ALA A 387 -1.64 -39.45 -12.03
N PRO A 388 -1.35 -40.47 -12.89
CA PRO A 388 -1.57 -40.36 -14.34
C PRO A 388 -3.01 -40.01 -14.75
N TYR A 389 -4.01 -40.37 -13.94
CA TYR A 389 -5.43 -40.14 -14.21
C TYR A 389 -5.95 -38.80 -13.71
N VAL A 390 -5.25 -38.16 -12.76
CA VAL A 390 -5.70 -36.93 -12.07
C VAL A 390 -4.75 -35.75 -12.25
N ARG A 391 -3.67 -35.94 -13.01
CA ARG A 391 -2.69 -34.92 -13.36
C ARG A 391 -2.32 -35.07 -14.84
N ALA A 392 -2.29 -33.96 -15.56
CA ALA A 392 -1.78 -33.94 -16.93
C ALA A 392 -0.26 -34.17 -16.95
N ARG A 393 0.20 -34.77 -18.05
CA ARG A 393 1.62 -34.98 -18.32
C ARG A 393 2.34 -33.63 -18.39
N ASN A 394 3.41 -33.49 -17.62
CA ASN A 394 4.22 -32.27 -17.59
C ASN A 394 5.52 -32.43 -18.38
N VAL A 395 6.20 -31.31 -18.60
CA VAL A 395 7.46 -31.24 -19.35
C VAL A 395 8.56 -32.16 -18.79
N TYR A 396 8.60 -32.40 -17.47
CA TYR A 396 9.61 -33.27 -16.86
C TYR A 396 9.34 -34.75 -17.16
N GLN A 397 8.08 -35.16 -17.27
CA GLN A 397 7.71 -36.51 -17.72
C GLN A 397 7.93 -36.69 -19.23
N ARG A 398 7.62 -35.67 -20.05
CA ARG A 398 7.93 -35.71 -21.49
C ARG A 398 9.43 -35.85 -21.77
N LYS A 399 10.27 -35.24 -20.93
CA LYS A 399 11.74 -35.34 -21.02
C LYS A 399 12.32 -36.62 -20.40
N GLY A 400 11.49 -37.50 -19.83
CA GLY A 400 11.97 -38.70 -19.12
C GLY A 400 12.68 -38.41 -17.80
N ILE A 401 12.68 -37.16 -17.32
CA ILE A 401 13.27 -36.76 -16.03
C ILE A 401 12.47 -37.39 -14.90
N VAL A 402 11.14 -37.37 -14.97
CA VAL A 402 10.27 -38.10 -14.04
C VAL A 402 9.79 -39.35 -14.74
N ARG A 403 10.21 -40.52 -14.23
CA ARG A 403 9.80 -41.83 -14.73
C ARG A 403 8.41 -42.21 -14.21
N ASP A 404 7.80 -43.22 -14.81
CA ASP A 404 6.45 -43.70 -14.42
C ASP A 404 6.42 -44.40 -13.05
N ASP A 405 7.58 -44.79 -12.51
CA ASP A 405 7.76 -45.23 -11.11
C ASP A 405 8.09 -44.07 -10.14
N PHE A 406 8.05 -42.82 -10.62
CA PHE A 406 8.37 -41.60 -9.87
C PHE A 406 9.82 -41.52 -9.35
N LEU A 407 10.73 -42.30 -9.95
CA LEU A 407 12.15 -42.00 -9.87
C LEU A 407 12.45 -40.74 -10.70
N VAL A 408 13.28 -39.84 -10.16
CA VAL A 408 13.66 -38.60 -10.85
C VAL A 408 15.13 -38.65 -11.24
N HIS A 409 15.40 -38.67 -12.55
CA HIS A 409 16.75 -38.72 -13.10
C HIS A 409 17.20 -37.35 -13.62
N TRP A 410 18.37 -36.89 -13.19
CA TRP A 410 18.97 -35.64 -13.64
C TRP A 410 20.32 -35.85 -14.31
N ASP A 411 20.44 -35.29 -15.51
CA ASP A 411 21.70 -35.13 -16.24
C ASP A 411 22.27 -33.73 -16.05
N TYR A 412 23.57 -33.66 -15.75
CA TYR A 412 24.34 -32.44 -15.63
C TYR A 412 25.57 -32.49 -16.56
N PRO A 413 25.38 -32.26 -17.88
CA PRO A 413 26.51 -32.16 -18.80
C PRO A 413 27.42 -31.01 -18.37
N GLN A 414 28.72 -31.27 -18.30
CA GLN A 414 29.73 -30.32 -17.86
C GLN A 414 30.47 -29.72 -19.05
N LYS A 415 31.06 -28.54 -18.84
CA LYS A 415 31.86 -27.83 -19.85
C LYS A 415 33.08 -28.61 -20.36
N ASP A 416 33.58 -29.58 -19.59
CA ASP A 416 34.67 -30.48 -19.99
C ASP A 416 34.17 -31.73 -20.73
N SER A 417 32.90 -31.73 -21.16
CA SER A 417 32.20 -32.84 -21.81
C SER A 417 31.96 -34.07 -20.93
N SER A 418 32.28 -34.01 -19.63
CA SER A 418 31.84 -35.05 -18.68
C SER A 418 30.34 -34.95 -18.41
N LEU A 419 29.70 -36.09 -18.15
CA LEU A 419 28.30 -36.17 -17.75
C LEU A 419 28.21 -36.63 -16.31
N LEU A 420 27.64 -35.79 -15.44
CA LEU A 420 27.28 -36.19 -14.10
C LEU A 420 25.79 -36.52 -14.07
N THR A 421 25.42 -37.58 -13.35
CA THR A 421 24.03 -37.99 -13.19
C THR A 421 23.63 -37.99 -11.72
N GLN A 422 22.34 -37.84 -11.44
CA GLN A 422 21.77 -38.02 -10.10
C GLN A 422 20.38 -38.60 -10.22
N ASP A 423 20.16 -39.74 -9.56
CA ASP A 423 18.82 -40.21 -9.23
C ASP A 423 18.36 -39.59 -7.91
N VAL A 424 17.10 -39.21 -7.86
CA VAL A 424 16.42 -38.59 -6.71
C VAL A 424 15.17 -39.41 -6.43
N ASN A 425 14.78 -39.48 -5.16
CA ASN A 425 13.66 -40.29 -4.70
C ASN A 425 13.88 -41.81 -4.88
N GLU A 426 15.13 -42.29 -4.88
CA GLU A 426 15.44 -43.72 -5.01
C GLU A 426 14.81 -44.57 -3.91
N ALA A 427 14.83 -44.10 -2.65
CA ALA A 427 14.35 -44.84 -1.49
C ALA A 427 12.81 -44.95 -1.43
N ASP A 428 12.09 -44.04 -2.10
CA ASP A 428 10.63 -43.95 -2.06
C ASP A 428 9.99 -43.78 -3.46
N CYS A 429 10.67 -44.28 -4.51
CA CYS A 429 10.02 -44.53 -5.79
C CYS A 429 9.06 -45.71 -5.67
N ALA A 430 8.12 -45.85 -6.60
CA ALA A 430 7.09 -46.90 -6.53
C ALA A 430 7.69 -48.31 -6.41
N THR A 431 8.77 -48.59 -7.14
CA THR A 431 9.47 -49.88 -7.08
C THR A 431 10.06 -50.13 -5.68
N GLN A 432 10.73 -49.14 -5.10
CA GLN A 432 11.35 -49.32 -3.79
C GLN A 432 10.33 -49.39 -2.65
N LEU A 433 9.20 -48.67 -2.76
CA LEU A 433 8.08 -48.80 -1.82
C LEU A 433 7.49 -50.22 -1.81
N VAL A 434 7.29 -50.83 -3.00
CA VAL A 434 6.82 -52.21 -3.10
C VAL A 434 7.84 -53.20 -2.53
N SER A 435 9.14 -53.02 -2.79
CA SER A 435 10.21 -53.85 -2.19
C SER A 435 10.15 -53.78 -0.67
N TRP A 436 10.10 -52.56 -0.13
CA TRP A 436 10.07 -52.31 1.30
C TRP A 436 8.84 -52.95 1.96
N LEU A 437 7.64 -52.76 1.39
CA LEU A 437 6.41 -53.37 1.91
C LEU A 437 6.51 -54.91 1.94
N ARG A 438 7.08 -55.50 0.89
CA ARG A 438 7.29 -56.95 0.78
C ARG A 438 8.28 -57.47 1.82
N GLU A 439 9.43 -56.81 1.98
CA GLU A 439 10.47 -57.17 2.94
C GLU A 439 9.97 -57.08 4.40
N GLN A 440 9.11 -56.11 4.70
CA GLN A 440 8.49 -55.94 6.02
C GLN A 440 7.24 -56.83 6.22
N GLY A 441 6.82 -57.60 5.21
CA GLY A 441 5.66 -58.50 5.30
C GLY A 441 4.30 -57.77 5.33
N HIS A 442 4.21 -56.58 4.75
CA HIS A 442 2.98 -55.79 4.63
C HIS A 442 2.35 -55.92 3.24
N ASP A 443 1.09 -55.48 3.10
CA ASP A 443 0.37 -55.50 1.83
C ASP A 443 1.05 -54.56 0.82
N THR A 444 1.52 -55.14 -0.30
CA THR A 444 2.21 -54.45 -1.39
C THR A 444 1.27 -53.72 -2.34
N LEU A 445 -0.06 -53.93 -2.20
CA LEU A 445 -1.11 -53.40 -3.06
C LEU A 445 -1.04 -53.88 -4.52
N GLU A 446 -0.18 -54.85 -4.85
CA GLU A 446 0.01 -55.37 -6.21
C GLU A 446 -1.24 -56.12 -6.74
N SER A 447 -2.06 -56.66 -5.85
CA SER A 447 -3.32 -57.34 -6.19
C SER A 447 -4.49 -56.39 -6.43
N SER A 448 -4.33 -55.10 -6.13
CA SER A 448 -5.37 -54.08 -6.30
C SER A 448 -5.46 -53.62 -7.77
N VAL A 449 -6.52 -52.92 -8.15
CA VAL A 449 -6.67 -52.33 -9.50
C VAL A 449 -5.51 -51.37 -9.76
N GLY A 450 -5.17 -50.53 -8.79
CA GLY A 450 -4.03 -49.61 -8.88
C GLY A 450 -2.69 -50.31 -9.08
N GLY A 451 -2.49 -51.45 -8.41
CA GLY A 451 -1.25 -52.23 -8.47
C GLY A 451 -1.10 -53.15 -9.67
N SER A 452 -2.13 -53.29 -10.52
CA SER A 452 -2.14 -54.23 -11.64
C SER A 452 -2.52 -53.62 -12.99
N HIS A 453 -3.24 -52.49 -13.03
CA HIS A 453 -3.82 -51.92 -14.27
C HIS A 453 -3.35 -50.50 -14.59
N THR A 454 -2.36 -49.98 -13.86
CA THR A 454 -1.84 -48.60 -14.05
C THR A 454 -0.47 -48.59 -14.73
N PRO A 455 -0.06 -47.48 -15.37
CA PRO A 455 1.30 -47.36 -15.93
C PRO A 455 2.40 -47.60 -14.89
N CYS A 456 2.18 -47.11 -13.67
CA CYS A 456 3.07 -47.33 -12.53
C CYS A 456 3.26 -48.83 -12.23
N ALA A 457 2.19 -49.63 -12.28
CA ALA A 457 2.26 -51.08 -12.03
C ALA A 457 3.13 -51.81 -13.05
N SER A 458 2.98 -51.47 -14.34
CA SER A 458 3.79 -52.05 -15.42
C SER A 458 5.28 -51.74 -15.24
N CYS A 459 5.62 -50.50 -14.89
CA CYS A 459 6.99 -50.09 -14.64
C CYS A 459 7.59 -50.82 -13.43
N VAL A 460 6.85 -50.90 -12.32
CA VAL A 460 7.27 -51.63 -11.12
C VAL A 460 7.54 -53.11 -11.43
N ALA A 461 6.63 -53.79 -12.14
CA ALA A 461 6.80 -55.20 -12.51
C ALA A 461 8.07 -55.43 -13.36
N THR A 462 8.30 -54.55 -14.34
CA THR A 462 9.49 -54.60 -15.22
C THR A 462 10.78 -54.41 -14.42
N ASN A 463 10.83 -53.38 -13.57
CA ASN A 463 12.00 -53.10 -12.73
C ASN A 463 12.27 -54.25 -11.74
N MET A 464 11.23 -54.80 -11.10
CA MET A 464 11.37 -55.93 -10.17
C MET A 464 11.92 -57.18 -10.88
N ALA A 465 11.39 -57.52 -12.05
CA ALA A 465 11.89 -58.65 -12.84
C ALA A 465 13.37 -58.47 -13.23
N SER A 466 13.80 -57.25 -13.57
CA SER A 466 15.20 -56.96 -13.87
C SER A 466 16.12 -57.12 -12.65
N ARG A 467 15.67 -56.74 -11.45
CA ARG A 467 16.40 -56.92 -10.19
C ARG A 467 16.50 -58.39 -9.81
N ASP A 468 15.41 -59.14 -9.95
CA ASP A 468 15.40 -60.58 -9.68
C ASP A 468 16.32 -61.36 -10.64
N ALA A 469 16.41 -60.92 -11.90
CA ALA A 469 17.36 -61.45 -12.89
C ALA A 469 18.81 -61.10 -12.54
N ALA A 470 19.10 -59.84 -12.16
CA ALA A 470 20.44 -59.42 -11.72
C ALA A 470 20.89 -60.13 -10.44
N ALA A 471 19.98 -60.33 -9.48
CA ALA A 471 20.24 -61.07 -8.24
C ALA A 471 20.34 -62.60 -8.46
N ALA A 472 19.87 -63.10 -9.61
CA ALA A 472 20.11 -64.48 -10.05
C ALA A 472 21.48 -64.62 -10.71
N ASP A 473 21.90 -63.64 -11.53
CA ASP A 473 23.24 -63.59 -12.14
C ASP A 473 24.36 -63.39 -11.09
N GLU A 474 24.15 -62.58 -10.05
CA GLU A 474 25.12 -62.42 -8.95
C GLU A 474 25.27 -63.67 -8.06
N ARG A 475 24.29 -64.59 -8.07
CA ARG A 475 24.38 -65.88 -7.36
C ARG A 475 25.20 -66.93 -8.09
N ASP A 476 25.53 -66.71 -9.37
CA ASP A 476 26.32 -67.63 -10.22
C ASP A 476 27.76 -67.15 -10.53
N ALA A 477 28.22 -66.04 -9.93
CA ALA A 477 29.57 -65.52 -10.12
C ALA A 477 30.53 -65.93 -8.96
N PRO A 478 31.73 -66.51 -9.24
CA PRO A 478 32.72 -66.79 -8.21
C PRO A 478 33.43 -65.50 -7.73
N GLU A 479 33.59 -65.38 -6.42
CA GLU A 479 34.27 -64.26 -5.74
C GLU A 479 35.73 -64.05 -6.22
N GLU A 480 36.07 -62.85 -6.71
CA GLU A 480 37.46 -62.37 -6.67
C GLU A 480 37.60 -60.83 -6.61
N GLN A 481 37.97 -60.37 -5.41
CA GLN A 481 38.88 -59.26 -5.03
C GLN A 481 39.02 -57.98 -5.89
N GLN A 482 38.54 -56.87 -5.29
CA GLN A 482 39.16 -55.54 -5.15
C GLN A 482 40.26 -55.11 -6.15
N ARG A 483 40.00 -54.07 -6.97
CA ARG A 483 40.79 -52.80 -7.01
C ARG A 483 40.25 -51.76 -8.02
N SER A 484 40.63 -50.52 -7.72
CA SER A 484 40.18 -49.19 -8.17
C SER A 484 40.79 -48.73 -9.53
N PRO A 485 40.65 -47.46 -9.99
CA PRO A 485 40.09 -47.12 -11.32
C PRO A 485 41.05 -46.35 -12.27
N GLY A 486 40.58 -46.10 -13.50
CA GLY A 486 41.18 -45.24 -14.52
C GLY A 486 41.26 -45.97 -15.88
N ALA A 487 41.19 -45.38 -17.06
CA ALA A 487 41.08 -44.03 -17.60
C ALA A 487 41.29 -44.16 -19.14
N HIS A 488 41.07 -43.08 -19.88
CA HIS A 488 41.34 -42.83 -21.31
C HIS A 488 40.23 -43.19 -22.32
N GLU A 489 39.54 -42.24 -22.96
CA GLU A 489 39.92 -41.15 -23.90
C GLU A 489 40.08 -41.64 -25.36
N GLN A 490 39.47 -40.86 -26.28
CA GLN A 490 39.80 -40.64 -27.70
C GLN A 490 38.86 -41.17 -28.81
N ASP A 491 38.26 -40.16 -29.47
CA ASP A 491 38.37 -39.81 -30.90
C ASP A 491 37.44 -40.41 -31.98
N ALA A 492 36.96 -39.44 -32.79
CA ALA A 492 36.72 -39.49 -34.25
C ALA A 492 35.56 -40.38 -34.75
N ALA A 493 34.89 -40.11 -35.88
CA ALA A 493 34.82 -39.03 -36.85
C ALA A 493 33.57 -39.32 -37.73
N GLU A 494 33.28 -38.39 -38.63
CA GLU A 494 32.23 -38.32 -39.65
C GLU A 494 31.92 -39.58 -40.49
N GLN A 495 30.76 -39.49 -41.16
CA GLN A 495 30.34 -40.08 -42.46
C GLN A 495 29.20 -41.07 -42.30
N ASP A 496 28.28 -41.28 -43.25
CA ASP A 496 27.77 -40.60 -44.43
C ASP A 496 26.67 -41.57 -44.93
N ALA A 497 25.71 -41.05 -45.67
CA ALA A 497 24.99 -41.74 -46.74
C ALA A 497 24.05 -42.95 -46.46
N THR A 498 22.91 -42.83 -47.16
CA THR A 498 22.26 -43.82 -48.04
C THR A 498 21.08 -44.66 -47.57
N ASP A 499 19.99 -44.41 -48.32
CA ASP A 499 19.10 -45.35 -48.99
C ASP A 499 17.92 -45.99 -48.21
N THR A 500 16.74 -45.42 -48.48
CA THR A 500 15.55 -46.03 -49.15
C THR A 500 15.57 -47.56 -49.35
N PRO A 501 14.43 -48.29 -49.30
CA PRO A 501 13.24 -48.06 -50.15
C PRO A 501 11.90 -48.37 -49.40
N ASP A 502 10.68 -48.32 -49.92
CA ASP A 502 10.02 -47.93 -51.17
C ASP A 502 8.49 -48.04 -50.87
N ASP A 503 7.69 -47.60 -51.84
CA ASP A 503 6.30 -47.99 -52.13
C ASP A 503 5.21 -47.21 -51.37
N ASP A 504 4.60 -46.20 -52.03
CA ASP A 504 3.48 -46.31 -53.01
C ASP A 504 2.15 -46.33 -52.23
N ASP A 505 1.09 -45.59 -52.54
CA ASP A 505 0.72 -44.81 -53.70
C ASP A 505 -0.52 -43.97 -53.32
N ASP A 506 -0.82 -43.03 -54.23
CA ASP A 506 -2.16 -42.55 -54.61
C ASP A 506 -2.77 -41.31 -53.94
N GLU A 507 -2.37 -40.17 -54.52
CA GLU A 507 -3.17 -39.26 -55.36
C GLU A 507 -4.54 -38.75 -54.87
N GLY A 508 -4.67 -37.43 -54.98
CA GLY A 508 -5.93 -36.69 -54.92
C GLY A 508 -5.73 -35.19 -55.01
N ASP A 509 -5.21 -34.72 -56.15
CA ASP A 509 -5.16 -33.31 -56.58
C ASP A 509 -6.55 -32.62 -56.50
N ASP A 510 -6.59 -31.34 -56.11
CA ASP A 510 -6.92 -30.27 -57.08
C ASP A 510 -6.67 -28.86 -56.53
N ASP A 511 -6.13 -28.03 -57.42
CA ASP A 511 -5.69 -26.65 -57.24
C ASP A 511 -6.83 -25.63 -57.02
N SER A 512 -6.53 -24.52 -56.33
CA SER A 512 -6.76 -23.19 -56.91
C SER A 512 -6.19 -22.05 -56.06
N ASP A 513 -5.38 -21.22 -56.72
CA ASP A 513 -4.86 -19.92 -56.30
C ASP A 513 -5.95 -18.89 -55.94
N GLY A 514 -5.61 -17.96 -55.05
CA GLY A 514 -6.40 -16.73 -54.87
C GLY A 514 -5.89 -15.79 -53.77
N ASP A 515 -5.29 -14.69 -54.21
CA ASP A 515 -4.78 -13.52 -53.47
C ASP A 515 -5.77 -12.77 -52.54
N ASP A 516 -5.15 -12.04 -51.61
CA ASP A 516 -5.45 -10.68 -51.11
C ASP A 516 -6.63 -10.31 -50.16
N ASP A 517 -6.21 -9.52 -49.17
CA ASP A 517 -6.81 -8.33 -48.56
C ASP A 517 -8.07 -8.35 -47.63
N ALA A 518 -7.78 -7.92 -46.39
CA ALA A 518 -8.39 -6.80 -45.66
C ALA A 518 -9.93 -6.62 -45.55
N ALA A 519 -10.40 -6.88 -44.32
CA ALA A 519 -11.15 -5.94 -43.45
C ALA A 519 -12.69 -5.76 -43.56
N VAL A 520 -13.28 -5.68 -42.36
CA VAL A 520 -14.52 -4.98 -41.93
C VAL A 520 -15.85 -5.75 -42.10
N HIS A 521 -16.51 -6.08 -40.97
CA HIS A 521 -17.75 -5.42 -40.52
C HIS A 521 -18.17 -5.86 -39.11
N ALA A 522 -18.55 -4.87 -38.31
CA ALA A 522 -19.16 -4.98 -36.99
C ALA A 522 -20.69 -5.00 -37.12
N GLN A 523 -21.38 -5.57 -36.14
CA GLN A 523 -22.79 -5.33 -35.79
C GLN A 523 -23.00 -5.71 -34.31
N ASP A 524 -23.00 -4.74 -33.38
CA ASP A 524 -24.21 -4.11 -32.78
C ASP A 524 -25.50 -4.96 -32.79
N PHE A 525 -26.40 -5.07 -31.80
CA PHE A 525 -26.70 -4.50 -30.47
C PHE A 525 -27.73 -5.49 -29.86
N ASP A 526 -27.89 -5.57 -28.53
CA ASP A 526 -29.21 -5.39 -27.91
C ASP A 526 -29.11 -5.34 -26.38
N MET A 527 -29.56 -4.20 -25.88
CA MET A 527 -29.94 -3.88 -24.52
C MET A 527 -31.46 -4.04 -24.39
N ASP A 528 -31.91 -4.01 -23.14
CA ASP A 528 -33.30 -3.86 -22.66
C ASP A 528 -34.02 -5.20 -22.38
N ASP A 529 -34.76 -5.39 -21.28
CA ASP A 529 -35.48 -4.43 -20.44
C ASP A 529 -35.60 -4.88 -18.97
N GLU A 530 -35.82 -3.86 -18.14
CA GLU A 530 -36.34 -3.80 -16.77
C GLU A 530 -37.42 -4.87 -16.47
N GLU A 531 -37.55 -5.44 -15.27
CA GLU A 531 -38.09 -4.74 -14.10
C GLU A 531 -37.98 -5.60 -12.81
N CYS A 532 -37.53 -4.93 -11.74
CA CYS A 532 -38.22 -4.81 -10.44
C CYS A 532 -38.38 -6.06 -9.53
N THR A 533 -37.87 -6.08 -8.30
CA THR A 533 -38.44 -5.32 -7.17
C THR A 533 -37.64 -5.51 -5.86
N MET A 534 -37.81 -4.56 -4.93
CA MET A 534 -37.29 -4.46 -3.54
C MET A 534 -35.88 -3.85 -3.47
N TRP A 535 -35.68 -2.58 -3.15
CA TRP A 535 -36.07 -1.91 -1.91
C TRP A 535 -36.27 -0.41 -2.15
N GLN A 536 -37.50 0.05 -1.91
CA GLN A 536 -37.83 1.47 -1.84
C GLN A 536 -37.50 2.04 -0.45
N ASP A 537 -37.26 3.35 -0.47
CA ASP A 537 -37.32 4.32 0.64
C ASP A 537 -36.06 4.53 1.49
N ALA A 538 -35.03 5.10 0.85
CA ALA A 538 -34.30 6.25 1.40
C ALA A 538 -33.82 7.12 0.22
N GLU A 539 -34.39 8.32 0.05
CA GLU A 539 -33.85 9.36 -0.83
C GLU A 539 -32.47 9.79 -0.29
N GLU A 540 -31.42 9.06 -0.65
CA GLU A 540 -30.03 9.43 -0.38
C GLU A 540 -29.50 10.18 -1.60
N PHE A 541 -29.36 11.49 -1.44
CA PHE A 541 -28.91 12.44 -2.46
C PHE A 541 -27.52 12.10 -3.02
N SER A 542 -27.46 11.44 -4.18
CA SER A 542 -26.32 11.53 -5.09
C SER A 542 -26.48 12.79 -5.95
N GLU A 543 -26.16 13.97 -5.40
CA GLU A 543 -26.27 15.28 -6.08
C GLU A 543 -25.33 15.45 -7.29
N THR A 544 -24.52 14.45 -7.67
CA THR A 544 -23.57 14.53 -8.79
C THR A 544 -24.02 13.82 -10.06
N ASP A 545 -25.30 13.45 -10.17
CA ASP A 545 -25.89 12.67 -11.27
C ASP A 545 -25.69 13.33 -12.65
N VAL A 546 -24.52 13.07 -13.24
CA VAL A 546 -24.18 13.32 -14.64
C VAL A 546 -23.27 12.18 -15.07
N SER A 547 -23.88 11.07 -15.48
CA SER A 547 -23.21 10.01 -16.22
C SER A 547 -23.40 10.25 -17.72
N PRO A 548 -22.38 10.76 -18.44
CA PRO A 548 -22.41 10.68 -19.88
C PRO A 548 -21.65 9.41 -20.31
N GLU A 549 -22.35 8.56 -21.08
CA GLU A 549 -21.94 7.26 -21.59
C GLU A 549 -20.66 7.27 -22.45
N PHE A 550 -20.15 8.45 -22.81
CA PHE A 550 -19.11 8.58 -23.82
C PHE A 550 -17.73 8.06 -23.42
N ALA A 551 -17.44 7.84 -22.12
CA ALA A 551 -16.16 7.28 -21.69
C ALA A 551 -15.90 5.86 -22.24
N HIS A 552 -16.95 5.20 -22.75
CA HIS A 552 -16.92 3.88 -23.39
C HIS A 552 -16.76 3.95 -24.93
N VAL A 553 -16.89 5.13 -25.54
CA VAL A 553 -16.81 5.31 -27.01
C VAL A 553 -15.41 4.97 -27.53
N LYS A 554 -15.37 4.20 -28.63
CA LYS A 554 -14.13 3.78 -29.28
C LYS A 554 -13.47 4.97 -29.99
N VAL A 555 -12.38 5.46 -29.41
CA VAL A 555 -11.58 6.55 -29.98
C VAL A 555 -10.82 6.10 -31.23
N SER A 556 -11.01 6.81 -32.34
CA SER A 556 -10.25 6.61 -33.59
C SER A 556 -9.61 7.92 -34.06
N ARG A 557 -8.48 7.83 -34.77
CA ARG A 557 -7.82 9.03 -35.31
C ARG A 557 -8.76 9.80 -36.23
N ARG A 558 -9.50 9.12 -37.10
CA ARG A 558 -10.41 9.75 -38.08
C ARG A 558 -11.48 10.63 -37.42
N CYS A 559 -12.09 10.14 -36.34
CA CYS A 559 -13.15 10.87 -35.62
C CYS A 559 -12.62 12.03 -34.78
N SER A 560 -11.35 11.97 -34.35
CA SER A 560 -10.72 12.99 -33.52
C SER A 560 -9.87 13.99 -34.29
N MET A 561 -9.64 13.81 -35.60
CA MET A 561 -8.86 14.77 -36.40
C MET A 561 -9.56 16.12 -36.44
N GLN A 562 -8.79 17.20 -36.29
CA GLN A 562 -9.27 18.57 -36.33
C GLN A 562 -8.38 19.40 -37.25
N ASN A 563 -8.95 20.39 -37.93
CA ASN A 563 -8.14 21.44 -38.56
C ASN A 563 -7.83 22.56 -37.55
N ASP A 564 -6.96 23.51 -37.92
CA ASP A 564 -6.53 24.56 -37.00
C ASP A 564 -7.69 25.48 -36.57
N ALA A 565 -8.64 25.79 -37.45
CA ALA A 565 -9.80 26.63 -37.10
C ALA A 565 -10.73 25.94 -36.09
N GLU A 566 -10.96 24.65 -36.30
CA GLU A 566 -11.70 23.79 -35.37
C GLU A 566 -11.03 23.66 -34.01
N LEU A 567 -9.71 23.51 -33.99
CA LEU A 567 -8.94 23.44 -32.74
C LEU A 567 -9.04 24.76 -31.95
N HIS A 568 -8.88 25.90 -32.62
CA HIS A 568 -9.03 27.21 -31.99
C HIS A 568 -10.45 27.43 -31.46
N ALA A 569 -11.48 27.04 -32.22
CA ALA A 569 -12.87 27.14 -31.77
C ALA A 569 -13.12 26.32 -30.49
N ASP A 570 -12.59 25.09 -30.42
CA ASP A 570 -12.69 24.26 -29.22
C ASP A 570 -11.92 24.86 -28.03
N MET A 571 -10.76 25.47 -28.28
CA MET A 571 -9.95 26.14 -27.25
C MET A 571 -10.69 27.34 -26.67
N GLU A 572 -11.33 28.16 -27.50
CA GLU A 572 -12.14 29.30 -27.06
C GLU A 572 -13.40 28.84 -26.29
N ARG A 573 -14.07 27.78 -26.76
CA ARG A 573 -15.20 27.18 -26.00
C ARG A 573 -14.73 26.63 -24.65
N THR A 574 -13.55 26.03 -24.59
CA THR A 574 -12.94 25.58 -23.33
C THR A 574 -12.55 26.75 -22.44
N ARG A 575 -12.13 27.89 -23.02
CA ARG A 575 -11.84 29.14 -22.29
C ARG A 575 -13.07 29.68 -21.60
N GLU A 576 -14.20 29.72 -22.31
CA GLU A 576 -15.50 30.11 -21.77
C GLU A 576 -15.92 29.19 -20.62
N ALA A 577 -15.79 27.87 -20.79
CA ALA A 577 -16.09 26.91 -19.72
C ALA A 577 -15.23 27.13 -18.46
N ILE A 578 -13.93 27.40 -18.61
CA ILE A 578 -13.06 27.73 -17.47
C ILE A 578 -13.50 29.05 -16.81
N GLN A 579 -13.87 30.07 -17.58
CA GLN A 579 -14.33 31.35 -17.03
C GLN A 579 -15.64 31.20 -16.25
N LEU A 580 -16.60 30.42 -16.76
CA LEU A 580 -17.84 30.09 -16.07
C LEU A 580 -17.56 29.35 -14.75
N PHE A 581 -16.69 28.33 -14.79
CA PHE A 581 -16.27 27.62 -13.58
C PHE A 581 -15.66 28.56 -12.53
N LEU A 582 -14.78 29.49 -12.95
CA LEU A 582 -14.16 30.48 -12.06
C LEU A 582 -15.16 31.50 -11.50
N ASN A 583 -16.27 31.74 -12.19
CA ASN A 583 -17.41 32.55 -11.75
C ASN A 583 -18.49 31.73 -11.02
N SER A 584 -18.20 30.47 -10.67
CA SER A 584 -19.11 29.58 -9.93
C SER A 584 -20.36 29.13 -10.68
N GLN A 585 -20.30 29.14 -12.01
CA GLN A 585 -21.31 28.59 -12.92
C GLN A 585 -20.82 27.22 -13.43
N VAL A 586 -20.82 26.23 -12.53
CA VAL A 586 -20.15 24.94 -12.78
C VAL A 586 -20.95 24.07 -13.75
N ARG A 587 -22.29 24.12 -13.68
CA ARG A 587 -23.16 23.33 -14.56
C ARG A 587 -23.04 23.79 -15.99
N GLU A 588 -23.11 25.09 -16.23
CA GLU A 588 -22.96 25.66 -17.57
C GLU A 588 -21.56 25.41 -18.14
N ALA A 589 -20.52 25.43 -17.29
CA ALA A 589 -19.17 25.05 -17.69
C ALA A 589 -19.08 23.57 -18.14
N GLU A 590 -19.75 22.65 -17.44
CA GLU A 590 -19.82 21.24 -17.83
C GLU A 590 -20.60 21.10 -19.16
N GLU A 591 -21.80 21.69 -19.26
CA GLU A 591 -22.66 21.66 -20.46
C GLU A 591 -21.93 22.14 -21.72
N LEU A 592 -21.12 23.20 -21.62
CA LEU A 592 -20.29 23.68 -22.73
C LEU A 592 -19.26 22.66 -23.23
N CYS A 593 -18.80 21.75 -22.36
CA CYS A 593 -17.80 20.76 -22.73
C CYS A 593 -18.40 19.41 -23.13
N VAL A 594 -19.64 19.08 -22.70
CA VAL A 594 -20.28 17.78 -22.94
C VAL A 594 -20.33 17.45 -24.43
N ASP A 595 -20.82 18.38 -25.25
CA ASP A 595 -20.94 18.21 -26.71
C ASP A 595 -19.56 18.24 -27.37
N GLY A 596 -18.96 17.06 -27.53
CA GLY A 596 -17.65 16.85 -28.13
C GLY A 596 -16.59 16.29 -27.17
N ALA A 597 -16.89 16.12 -25.87
CA ALA A 597 -15.95 15.52 -24.91
C ALA A 597 -15.53 14.07 -25.25
N ASP A 598 -16.32 13.40 -26.09
CA ASP A 598 -16.12 12.04 -26.56
C ASP A 598 -15.04 11.92 -27.64
N HIS A 599 -14.85 12.94 -28.48
CA HIS A 599 -13.94 12.87 -29.63
C HIS A 599 -13.05 14.11 -29.88
N ARG A 600 -13.40 15.29 -29.35
CA ARG A 600 -12.66 16.55 -29.53
C ARG A 600 -11.62 16.76 -28.43
N LEU A 601 -10.40 17.17 -28.81
CA LEU A 601 -9.25 17.19 -27.90
C LEU A 601 -9.47 18.09 -26.67
N TYR A 602 -9.81 19.36 -26.89
CA TYR A 602 -9.87 20.38 -25.83
C TYR A 602 -11.16 20.31 -25.01
N LEU A 603 -12.29 19.97 -25.61
CA LEU A 603 -13.55 19.76 -24.88
C LEU A 603 -13.46 18.55 -23.94
N SER A 604 -12.81 17.46 -24.39
CA SER A 604 -12.51 16.32 -23.53
C SER A 604 -11.55 16.70 -22.39
N ALA A 605 -10.54 17.51 -22.68
CA ALA A 605 -9.59 18.00 -21.67
C ALA A 605 -10.27 18.88 -20.62
N GLY A 606 -11.09 19.84 -21.05
CA GLY A 606 -11.89 20.72 -20.17
C GLY A 606 -12.78 19.90 -19.25
N MET A 607 -13.53 18.95 -19.81
CA MET A 607 -14.36 18.02 -19.03
C MET A 607 -13.52 17.22 -18.03
N SER A 608 -12.40 16.61 -18.45
CA SER A 608 -11.55 15.83 -17.54
C SER A 608 -10.98 16.66 -16.37
N LEU A 609 -10.66 17.92 -16.63
CA LEU A 609 -10.15 18.87 -15.62
C LEU A 609 -11.24 19.24 -14.61
N LEU A 610 -12.43 19.66 -15.09
CA LEU A 610 -13.57 20.01 -14.23
C LEU A 610 -13.90 18.86 -13.27
N ASN A 611 -13.98 17.63 -13.79
CA ASN A 611 -14.26 16.45 -12.97
C ASN A 611 -13.13 16.09 -12.00
N SER A 612 -11.87 16.33 -12.39
CA SER A 612 -10.73 16.12 -11.48
C SER A 612 -10.76 17.10 -10.31
N VAL A 613 -11.17 18.36 -10.54
CA VAL A 613 -11.35 19.33 -9.45
C VAL A 613 -12.55 18.95 -8.59
N LYS A 614 -13.69 18.59 -9.22
CA LYS A 614 -14.92 18.12 -8.57
C LYS A 614 -14.65 16.97 -7.60
N CYS A 615 -14.00 15.90 -8.05
CA CYS A 615 -13.75 14.72 -7.21
C CYS A 615 -12.77 14.99 -6.06
N LEU A 616 -11.82 15.92 -6.23
CA LEU A 616 -10.90 16.34 -5.16
C LEU A 616 -11.59 17.20 -4.10
N MET A 617 -12.81 17.70 -4.38
CA MET A 617 -13.62 18.45 -3.45
C MET A 617 -14.64 17.58 -2.72
N THR A 618 -15.27 16.62 -3.43
CA THR A 618 -16.23 15.69 -2.83
C THR A 618 -15.55 14.63 -1.99
N PHE A 619 -14.35 14.19 -2.42
CA PHE A 619 -13.67 13.02 -1.90
C PHE A 619 -14.48 11.71 -2.04
N GLU A 620 -15.52 11.67 -2.89
CA GLU A 620 -16.31 10.47 -3.08
C GLU A 620 -15.60 9.44 -3.99
N PRO A 621 -15.55 8.14 -3.63
CA PRO A 621 -14.87 7.12 -4.43
C PRO A 621 -15.35 7.05 -5.88
N ASP A 622 -16.66 7.21 -6.11
CA ASP A 622 -17.27 7.11 -7.44
C ASP A 622 -16.89 8.31 -8.32
N ASP A 623 -16.91 9.52 -7.75
CA ASP A 623 -16.42 10.73 -8.43
C ASP A 623 -14.94 10.59 -8.81
N MET A 624 -14.10 10.04 -7.92
CA MET A 624 -12.67 9.83 -8.21
C MET A 624 -12.47 8.80 -9.32
N GLN A 625 -13.20 7.68 -9.29
CA GLN A 625 -13.16 6.70 -10.36
C GLN A 625 -13.59 7.30 -11.70
N MET A 626 -14.66 8.10 -11.69
CA MET A 626 -15.17 8.79 -12.86
C MET A 626 -14.13 9.78 -13.43
N ALA A 627 -13.52 10.60 -12.59
CA ALA A 627 -12.45 11.52 -13.00
C ALA A 627 -11.25 10.77 -13.61
N ILE A 628 -10.84 9.64 -13.03
CA ILE A 628 -9.79 8.77 -13.57
C ILE A 628 -10.19 8.20 -14.95
N LYS A 629 -11.44 7.74 -15.11
CA LYS A 629 -11.96 7.24 -16.40
C LYS A 629 -11.94 8.35 -17.46
N ARG A 630 -12.41 9.56 -17.14
CA ARG A 630 -12.42 10.72 -18.05
C ARG A 630 -10.99 11.13 -18.46
N CYS A 631 -10.06 11.21 -17.51
CA CYS A 631 -8.66 11.49 -17.84
C CYS A 631 -8.05 10.42 -18.77
N LYS A 632 -8.33 9.13 -18.53
CA LYS A 632 -7.88 8.05 -19.43
C LYS A 632 -8.48 8.17 -20.82
N HIS A 633 -9.74 8.61 -20.92
CA HIS A 633 -10.41 8.84 -22.19
C HIS A 633 -9.73 9.96 -22.99
N THR A 634 -9.53 11.13 -22.37
CA THR A 634 -8.81 12.25 -22.98
C THR A 634 -7.39 11.85 -23.41
N MET A 635 -6.69 11.03 -22.61
CA MET A 635 -5.39 10.47 -22.99
C MET A 635 -5.45 9.58 -24.24
N ARG A 636 -6.56 8.86 -24.49
CA ARG A 636 -6.74 8.07 -25.73
C ARG A 636 -6.91 8.97 -26.94
N ILE A 637 -7.72 10.03 -26.84
CA ILE A 637 -7.90 11.05 -27.89
C ILE A 637 -6.56 11.69 -28.24
N ALA A 638 -5.87 12.22 -27.22
CA ALA A 638 -4.57 12.82 -27.39
C ALA A 638 -3.56 11.84 -28.03
N ARG A 639 -3.56 10.56 -27.62
CA ARG A 639 -2.66 9.54 -28.17
C ARG A 639 -2.83 9.32 -29.67
N VAL A 640 -4.05 9.33 -30.21
CA VAL A 640 -4.27 9.11 -31.65
C VAL A 640 -3.89 10.33 -32.50
N LEU A 641 -3.86 11.52 -31.89
CA LEU A 641 -3.50 12.80 -32.53
C LEU A 641 -2.01 13.15 -32.42
N ARG A 642 -1.27 12.56 -31.48
CA ARG A 642 0.19 12.75 -31.35
C ARG A 642 0.97 12.28 -32.58
N ALA A 643 2.17 12.85 -32.75
CA ALA A 643 3.09 12.50 -33.82
C ALA A 643 3.56 11.02 -33.72
N LYS A 644 3.62 10.31 -34.87
CA LYS A 644 3.87 8.85 -34.97
C LYS A 644 5.24 8.35 -34.44
N ARG A 645 6.15 9.21 -33.95
CA ARG A 645 7.55 8.85 -33.62
C ARG A 645 8.11 9.43 -32.29
N ARG A 646 7.34 9.46 -31.19
CA ARG A 646 7.90 9.83 -29.86
C ARG A 646 7.83 8.69 -28.84
N LYS A 647 8.90 7.89 -28.76
CA LYS A 647 9.23 7.14 -27.53
C LYS A 647 9.85 8.11 -26.52
N LEU A 648 9.55 7.98 -25.22
CA LEU A 648 10.22 8.78 -24.19
C LEU A 648 11.75 8.65 -24.34
N PRO A 649 12.50 9.76 -24.49
CA PRO A 649 13.95 9.66 -24.67
C PRO A 649 14.63 9.15 -23.39
N LYS A 650 15.52 8.17 -23.52
CA LYS A 650 16.51 7.84 -22.47
C LYS A 650 17.52 8.98 -22.44
N ILE A 651 17.45 9.85 -21.44
CA ILE A 651 18.32 11.03 -21.35
C ILE A 651 19.74 10.58 -20.99
N MET A 652 20.64 10.57 -21.97
CA MET A 652 22.09 10.62 -21.76
C MET A 652 22.55 12.07 -22.00
N PRO A 653 23.49 12.60 -21.21
CA PRO A 653 24.08 13.91 -21.50
C PRO A 653 24.80 13.86 -22.86
N GLY A 654 24.47 14.79 -23.77
CA GLY A 654 25.22 15.01 -25.02
C GLY A 654 24.59 14.55 -26.35
N LYS A 655 23.34 14.04 -26.40
CA LYS A 655 22.63 13.78 -27.69
C LYS A 655 21.60 14.86 -28.02
N SER A 656 21.42 15.11 -29.34
CA SER A 656 20.45 16.06 -29.90
C SER A 656 19.02 15.72 -29.49
N GLN A 657 18.28 16.77 -29.14
CA GLN A 657 16.95 16.68 -28.52
C GLN A 657 15.86 16.64 -29.59
N PRO A 658 14.69 16.05 -29.30
CA PRO A 658 13.60 16.00 -30.27
C PRO A 658 13.00 17.40 -30.48
N PRO A 659 12.80 17.85 -31.73
CA PRO A 659 12.21 19.15 -32.03
C PRO A 659 10.74 19.21 -31.59
N LEU A 660 10.20 20.43 -31.52
CA LEU A 660 8.77 20.66 -31.30
C LEU A 660 7.95 20.03 -32.44
N PRO A 661 6.78 19.42 -32.17
CA PRO A 661 5.91 18.89 -33.22
C PRO A 661 5.57 19.96 -34.27
N ALA A 662 5.42 19.51 -35.52
CA ALA A 662 5.33 20.41 -36.67
C ALA A 662 3.96 21.12 -36.77
N THR A 663 2.88 20.47 -36.33
CA THR A 663 1.53 21.05 -36.39
C THR A 663 1.04 21.46 -35.01
N LEU A 664 0.19 22.50 -34.97
CA LEU A 664 -0.42 23.02 -33.76
C LEU A 664 -1.20 21.92 -33.01
N LEU A 665 -2.01 21.14 -33.73
CA LEU A 665 -2.75 20.01 -33.15
C LEU A 665 -1.85 18.96 -32.48
N GLU A 666 -0.70 18.62 -33.09
CA GLU A 666 0.24 17.67 -32.48
C GLU A 666 0.90 18.23 -31.21
N GLN A 667 1.21 19.55 -31.19
CA GLN A 667 1.75 20.22 -30.01
C GLN A 667 0.76 20.16 -28.83
N HIS A 668 -0.50 20.53 -29.07
CA HIS A 668 -1.53 20.49 -28.03
C HIS A 668 -1.93 19.06 -27.64
N ALA A 669 -1.88 18.09 -28.57
CA ALA A 669 -2.10 16.69 -28.22
C ALA A 669 -1.01 16.15 -27.28
N GLU A 670 0.24 16.57 -27.42
CA GLU A 670 1.29 16.25 -26.44
C GLU A 670 1.03 16.91 -25.08
N LEU A 671 0.64 18.18 -25.07
CA LEU A 671 0.31 18.93 -23.86
C LEU A 671 -0.86 18.27 -23.10
N VAL A 672 -1.99 18.08 -23.76
CA VAL A 672 -3.22 17.51 -23.17
C VAL A 672 -2.97 16.09 -22.67
N TYR A 673 -2.17 15.28 -23.39
CA TYR A 673 -1.79 13.96 -22.90
C TYR A 673 -1.04 14.04 -21.55
N ALA A 674 -0.11 14.98 -21.43
CA ALA A 674 0.66 15.19 -20.21
C ALA A 674 -0.21 15.75 -19.06
N GLU A 675 -1.10 16.69 -19.36
CA GLU A 675 -2.05 17.30 -18.40
C GLU A 675 -3.05 16.27 -17.86
N SER A 676 -3.68 15.48 -18.73
CA SER A 676 -4.61 14.43 -18.30
C SER A 676 -3.90 13.34 -17.50
N LEU A 677 -2.64 13.02 -17.83
CA LEU A 677 -1.83 12.09 -17.04
C LEU A 677 -1.49 12.68 -15.66
N LEU A 678 -1.19 13.97 -15.57
CA LEU A 678 -0.97 14.68 -14.31
C LEU A 678 -2.24 14.63 -13.44
N CYS A 679 -3.40 15.05 -13.98
CA CYS A 679 -4.68 15.02 -13.27
C CYS A 679 -5.02 13.60 -12.78
N LYS A 680 -4.93 12.60 -13.68
CA LYS A 680 -5.14 11.19 -13.33
C LYS A 680 -4.21 10.70 -12.24
N SER A 681 -2.94 11.14 -12.24
CA SER A 681 -1.97 10.73 -11.24
C SER A 681 -2.24 11.40 -9.89
N ILE A 682 -2.68 12.67 -9.86
CA ILE A 682 -3.07 13.37 -8.63
C ILE A 682 -4.31 12.70 -8.02
N VAL A 683 -5.38 12.53 -8.81
CA VAL A 683 -6.60 11.84 -8.35
C VAL A 683 -6.28 10.40 -7.94
N GLY A 684 -5.44 9.70 -8.72
CA GLY A 684 -4.98 8.35 -8.40
C GLY A 684 -4.18 8.26 -7.11
N ILE A 685 -3.33 9.25 -6.78
CA ILE A 685 -2.58 9.30 -5.51
C ILE A 685 -3.54 9.46 -4.33
N VAL A 686 -4.58 10.29 -4.48
CA VAL A 686 -5.60 10.51 -3.44
C VAL A 686 -6.49 9.27 -3.28
N TYR A 687 -6.83 8.62 -4.39
CA TYR A 687 -7.62 7.40 -4.43
C TYR A 687 -6.84 6.14 -3.99
N ALA A 688 -5.51 6.15 -4.05
CA ALA A 688 -4.68 4.98 -3.81
C ALA A 688 -4.76 4.48 -2.36
N GLY A 689 -5.50 3.40 -2.17
CA GLY A 689 -5.72 2.76 -0.89
C GLY A 689 -4.52 2.09 -0.25
N ASP A 690 -3.53 1.71 -1.04
CA ASP A 690 -2.37 0.94 -0.63
C ASP A 690 -1.06 1.61 -1.07
N THR A 691 0.05 1.24 -0.45
CA THR A 691 1.36 1.83 -0.75
C THR A 691 1.77 1.58 -2.21
N ILE A 692 1.24 0.51 -2.81
CA ILE A 692 1.51 0.07 -4.18
C ILE A 692 0.81 0.98 -5.20
N GLY A 693 -0.48 1.26 -5.01
CA GLY A 693 -1.22 2.24 -5.80
C GLY A 693 -0.54 3.61 -5.74
N LEU A 694 -0.08 4.02 -4.56
CA LEU A 694 0.63 5.28 -4.38
C LEU A 694 1.93 5.34 -5.21
N ILE A 695 2.73 4.27 -5.22
CA ILE A 695 3.96 4.19 -6.02
C ILE A 695 3.65 4.18 -7.52
N ARG A 696 2.63 3.42 -7.96
CA ARG A 696 2.21 3.35 -9.36
C ARG A 696 1.79 4.73 -9.88
N GLU A 697 1.02 5.45 -9.09
CA GLU A 697 0.56 6.79 -9.45
C GLU A 697 1.68 7.83 -9.36
N ALA A 698 2.61 7.70 -8.40
CA ALA A 698 3.84 8.50 -8.38
C ALA A 698 4.73 8.26 -9.62
N MET A 699 4.81 7.03 -10.13
CA MET A 699 5.50 6.72 -11.38
C MET A 699 4.78 7.30 -12.60
N SER A 700 3.45 7.39 -12.57
CA SER A 700 2.65 8.05 -13.60
C SER A 700 2.85 9.57 -13.59
N LEU A 701 2.92 10.18 -12.40
CA LEU A 701 3.28 11.58 -12.19
C LEU A 701 4.69 11.89 -12.75
N ARG A 702 5.63 10.97 -12.55
CA ARG A 702 6.97 11.03 -13.16
C ARG A 702 6.90 11.12 -14.69
N LYS A 703 6.06 10.29 -15.32
CA LYS A 703 5.93 10.27 -16.78
C LYS A 703 5.36 11.60 -17.27
N ALA A 704 4.36 12.15 -16.58
CA ALA A 704 3.81 13.48 -16.87
C ALA A 704 4.91 14.56 -16.83
N TYR A 705 5.70 14.62 -15.77
CA TYR A 705 6.83 15.55 -15.65
C TYR A 705 7.83 15.41 -16.81
N GLN A 706 8.14 14.18 -17.23
CA GLN A 706 9.05 13.95 -18.36
C GLN A 706 8.49 14.47 -19.69
N TYR A 707 7.17 14.36 -19.90
CA TYR A 707 6.53 14.95 -21.07
C TYR A 707 6.56 16.48 -21.03
N PHE A 708 6.18 17.09 -19.90
CA PHE A 708 6.24 18.55 -19.74
C PHE A 708 7.66 19.10 -19.91
N ARG A 709 8.67 18.43 -19.34
CA ARG A 709 10.07 18.83 -19.49
C ARG A 709 10.55 18.73 -20.94
N ALA A 710 10.08 17.72 -21.69
CA ALA A 710 10.40 17.59 -23.10
C ALA A 710 9.72 18.69 -23.94
N LEU A 711 8.47 19.04 -23.62
CA LEU A 711 7.76 20.14 -24.25
C LEU A 711 8.42 21.49 -23.96
N LEU A 712 8.76 21.76 -22.69
CA LEU A 712 9.44 22.99 -22.27
C LEU A 712 10.73 23.21 -23.07
N ARG A 713 11.59 22.20 -23.17
CA ARG A 713 12.86 22.30 -23.91
C ARG A 713 12.67 22.50 -25.41
N ALA A 714 11.69 21.80 -25.99
CA ALA A 714 11.40 21.93 -27.41
C ALA A 714 10.83 23.31 -27.76
N MET A 715 10.02 23.87 -26.84
CA MET A 715 9.48 25.22 -26.92
C MET A 715 10.60 26.27 -26.81
N GLU A 716 11.45 26.18 -25.80
CA GLU A 716 12.61 27.09 -25.61
C GLU A 716 13.55 27.07 -26.82
N GLN A 717 13.81 25.90 -27.42
CA GLN A 717 14.63 25.80 -28.63
C GLN A 717 13.98 26.45 -29.86
N ALA A 718 12.66 26.33 -30.01
CA ALA A 718 11.94 26.96 -31.11
C ALA A 718 11.95 28.49 -30.96
N GLU A 719 11.78 28.99 -29.75
CA GLU A 719 11.86 30.42 -29.41
C GLU A 719 13.28 30.97 -29.62
N ASP A 720 14.31 30.31 -29.08
CA ASP A 720 15.72 30.69 -29.25
C ASP A 720 16.12 30.74 -30.74
N ALA A 721 15.69 29.76 -31.53
CA ALA A 721 15.94 29.72 -32.97
C ALA A 721 15.25 30.88 -33.70
N LYS A 722 14.04 31.24 -33.28
CA LYS A 722 13.29 32.36 -33.85
C LYS A 722 13.95 33.69 -33.49
N ASP A 723 14.40 33.87 -32.24
CA ASP A 723 15.08 35.07 -31.78
C ASP A 723 16.44 35.25 -32.47
N ALA A 724 17.24 34.17 -32.58
CA ALA A 724 18.52 34.18 -33.28
C ALA A 724 18.39 34.48 -34.80
N SER A 725 17.23 34.19 -35.39
CA SER A 725 16.94 34.44 -36.81
C SER A 725 16.23 35.78 -37.07
N HIS A 726 16.06 36.64 -36.06
CA HIS A 726 15.24 37.86 -36.13
C HIS A 726 13.81 37.61 -36.69
N GLY A 727 13.21 36.45 -36.36
CA GLY A 727 11.85 36.09 -36.76
C GLY A 727 11.71 35.39 -38.12
N HIS A 728 12.82 35.07 -38.80
CA HIS A 728 12.84 34.40 -40.11
C HIS A 728 13.06 32.87 -40.07
N SER A 729 13.06 32.25 -38.89
CA SER A 729 13.23 30.80 -38.70
C SER A 729 12.01 30.00 -39.16
N ASP A 730 12.25 28.82 -39.76
CA ASP A 730 11.25 27.80 -40.08
C ASP A 730 10.79 27.00 -38.84
N ALA A 731 11.20 27.40 -37.63
CA ALA A 731 10.77 26.75 -36.40
C ALA A 731 9.25 26.84 -36.21
N PRO A 732 8.57 25.77 -35.74
CA PRO A 732 7.13 25.80 -35.51
C PRO A 732 6.75 26.93 -34.53
N PRO A 733 5.61 27.63 -34.77
CA PRO A 733 5.16 28.68 -33.86
C PRO A 733 4.80 28.08 -32.50
N VAL A 734 5.02 28.88 -31.45
CA VAL A 734 4.61 28.61 -30.06
C VAL A 734 3.56 29.64 -29.68
N ASP A 735 2.34 29.21 -29.39
CA ASP A 735 1.25 30.05 -28.89
C ASP A 735 1.24 30.15 -27.35
N GLU A 736 0.45 31.08 -26.82
CA GLU A 736 0.34 31.33 -25.38
C GLU A 736 -0.39 30.21 -24.61
N ASP A 737 -1.27 29.45 -25.25
CA ASP A 737 -1.99 28.34 -24.63
C ASP A 737 -1.05 27.16 -24.37
N LEU A 738 -0.12 26.90 -25.28
CA LEU A 738 0.98 25.96 -25.10
C LEU A 738 1.93 26.43 -23.99
N ARG A 739 2.36 27.71 -24.00
CA ARG A 739 3.24 28.27 -22.95
C ARG A 739 2.63 28.13 -21.57
N SER A 740 1.39 28.59 -21.41
CA SER A 740 0.68 28.55 -20.13
C SER A 740 0.44 27.12 -19.66
N GLY A 741 0.11 26.18 -20.57
CA GLY A 741 -0.08 24.76 -20.25
C GLY A 741 1.21 24.07 -19.80
N VAL A 742 2.34 24.32 -20.48
CA VAL A 742 3.64 23.78 -20.06
C VAL A 742 4.05 24.33 -18.70
N CYS A 743 3.83 25.64 -18.45
CA CYS A 743 4.09 26.25 -17.15
C CYS A 743 3.23 25.63 -16.04
N PHE A 744 1.91 25.50 -16.28
CA PHE A 744 0.98 24.86 -15.35
C PHE A 744 1.39 23.42 -15.02
N GLY A 745 1.72 22.63 -16.04
CA GLY A 745 2.12 21.23 -15.89
C GLY A 745 3.45 21.05 -15.15
N MET A 746 4.47 21.85 -15.51
CA MET A 746 5.77 21.83 -14.84
C MET A 746 5.65 22.25 -13.37
N GLY A 747 4.99 23.39 -13.11
CA GLY A 747 4.73 23.88 -11.77
C GLY A 747 3.93 22.88 -10.94
N GLY A 748 2.85 22.31 -11.51
CA GLY A 748 2.01 21.31 -10.84
C GLY A 748 2.78 20.04 -10.47
N CYS A 749 3.57 19.49 -11.40
CA CYS A 749 4.40 18.33 -11.12
C CYS A 749 5.40 18.61 -10.00
N MET A 750 6.17 19.71 -10.10
CA MET A 750 7.23 20.03 -9.14
C MET A 750 6.65 20.38 -7.76
N LEU A 751 5.52 21.08 -7.71
CA LEU A 751 4.84 21.41 -6.46
C LEU A 751 4.35 20.15 -5.75
N VAL A 752 3.60 19.27 -6.43
CA VAL A 752 3.10 18.01 -5.84
C VAL A 752 4.25 17.17 -5.31
N LEU A 753 5.35 17.05 -6.07
CA LEU A 753 6.55 16.31 -5.64
C LEU A 753 7.21 16.92 -4.40
N SER A 754 7.28 18.24 -4.31
CA SER A 754 7.87 18.94 -3.16
C SER A 754 7.10 18.77 -1.85
N LEU A 755 5.85 18.27 -1.94
CA LEU A 755 4.96 18.04 -0.80
C LEU A 755 4.89 16.57 -0.39
N LEU A 756 5.57 15.65 -1.10
CA LEU A 756 5.62 14.22 -0.77
C LEU A 756 6.52 13.93 0.45
N GLU A 757 6.29 12.78 1.11
CA GLU A 757 7.10 12.34 2.25
C GLU A 757 8.59 12.16 1.85
N PRO A 758 9.58 12.50 2.71
CA PRO A 758 11.01 12.43 2.39
C PRO A 758 11.51 11.08 1.83
N ARG A 759 10.86 9.96 2.19
CA ARG A 759 11.21 8.63 1.64
C ARG A 759 10.84 8.50 0.17
N LEU A 760 9.62 8.90 -0.16
CA LEU A 760 9.12 8.90 -1.53
C LEU A 760 9.86 9.95 -2.35
N LEU A 761 10.15 11.11 -1.77
CA LEU A 761 10.96 12.15 -2.41
C LEU A 761 12.38 11.66 -2.72
N LYS A 762 13.09 11.05 -1.76
CA LYS A 762 14.43 10.47 -1.99
C LYS A 762 14.43 9.39 -3.07
N PHE A 763 13.39 8.55 -3.10
CA PHE A 763 13.21 7.58 -4.17
C PHE A 763 13.09 8.31 -5.51
N MET A 764 12.25 9.35 -5.61
CA MET A 764 12.06 10.10 -6.84
C MET A 764 13.33 10.86 -7.26
N GLU A 765 14.00 11.57 -6.37
CA GLU A 765 15.29 12.25 -6.62
C GLU A 765 16.34 11.26 -7.15
N GLY A 766 16.45 10.08 -6.52
CA GLY A 766 17.36 9.01 -6.92
C GLY A 766 17.15 8.47 -8.34
N VAL A 767 16.03 8.78 -8.99
CA VAL A 767 15.77 8.40 -10.39
C VAL A 767 15.70 9.60 -11.34
N GLY A 768 16.32 10.72 -10.98
CA GLY A 768 16.59 11.87 -11.85
C GLY A 768 15.58 13.02 -11.77
N PHE A 769 14.91 13.16 -10.63
CA PHE A 769 13.98 14.28 -10.35
C PHE A 769 14.62 15.35 -9.49
N GLU A 770 14.19 16.59 -9.70
CA GLU A 770 14.49 17.70 -8.83
C GLU A 770 13.15 18.25 -8.33
N ALA A 771 12.82 18.01 -7.06
CA ALA A 771 11.67 18.65 -6.43
C ALA A 771 12.10 20.03 -5.94
N ASP A 772 11.88 21.03 -6.77
CA ASP A 772 12.21 22.42 -6.45
C ASP A 772 10.92 23.25 -6.42
N ARG A 773 10.57 23.68 -5.22
CA ARG A 773 9.36 24.43 -4.99
C ARG A 773 9.44 25.86 -5.52
N SER A 774 10.60 26.50 -5.38
CA SER A 774 10.78 27.87 -5.86
C SER A 774 10.65 27.92 -7.38
N LYS A 775 11.26 26.95 -8.08
CA LYS A 775 11.06 26.78 -9.53
C LYS A 775 9.61 26.48 -9.89
N ALA A 776 8.90 25.69 -9.08
CA ALA A 776 7.48 25.42 -9.32
C ALA A 776 6.64 26.71 -9.32
N LEU A 777 6.87 27.60 -8.36
CA LEU A 777 6.21 28.90 -8.27
C LEU A 777 6.62 29.82 -9.42
N GLU A 778 7.91 29.85 -9.78
CA GLU A 778 8.41 30.62 -10.92
C GLU A 778 7.70 30.24 -12.23
N PHE A 779 7.39 28.95 -12.46
CA PHE A 779 6.59 28.54 -13.61
C PHE A 779 5.17 29.11 -13.58
N PHE A 780 4.49 29.07 -12.42
CA PHE A 780 3.14 29.66 -12.30
C PHE A 780 3.17 31.19 -12.47
N GLU A 781 4.20 31.85 -11.93
CA GLU A 781 4.42 33.29 -12.08
C GLU A 781 4.68 33.67 -13.54
N ARG A 782 5.54 32.91 -14.24
CA ARG A 782 5.88 33.10 -15.66
C ARG A 782 4.64 33.04 -16.56
N ALA A 783 3.67 32.19 -16.25
CA ALA A 783 2.46 32.00 -17.07
C ALA A 783 1.64 33.28 -17.30
N GLY A 784 1.77 34.31 -16.46
CA GLY A 784 1.24 35.63 -16.83
C GLY A 784 2.08 36.79 -16.35
N GLY A 785 3.40 36.60 -16.31
CA GLY A 785 4.35 37.66 -16.05
C GLY A 785 4.16 38.33 -14.68
N TRP A 786 3.87 37.56 -13.64
CA TRP A 786 3.89 38.09 -12.28
C TRP A 786 5.32 38.51 -11.92
N SER A 787 5.43 39.64 -11.23
CA SER A 787 6.68 40.06 -10.60
C SER A 787 6.41 40.46 -9.15
N ARG A 788 7.46 40.45 -8.33
CA ARG A 788 7.35 40.89 -6.93
C ARG A 788 7.24 42.42 -6.78
N VAL A 789 7.41 43.17 -7.86
CA VAL A 789 7.48 44.65 -7.85
C VAL A 789 6.17 45.26 -8.34
N HIS A 790 5.56 44.68 -9.38
CA HIS A 790 4.32 45.18 -9.96
C HIS A 790 3.09 44.54 -9.31
N HIS A 791 2.01 45.31 -9.19
CA HIS A 791 0.74 44.88 -8.60
C HIS A 791 -0.22 44.26 -9.63
N GLU A 792 0.10 44.41 -10.92
CA GLU A 792 -0.65 43.85 -12.04
C GLU A 792 0.28 42.94 -12.88
N PRO A 793 -0.29 41.93 -13.57
CA PRO A 793 0.48 41.01 -14.40
C PRO A 793 1.03 41.70 -15.66
N GLY A 794 2.15 41.20 -16.17
CA GLY A 794 2.75 41.71 -17.41
C GLY A 794 1.95 41.40 -18.68
N LEU A 795 1.07 40.40 -18.65
CA LEU A 795 0.15 40.03 -19.75
C LEU A 795 -1.28 40.46 -19.42
N SER A 796 -1.97 41.07 -20.40
CA SER A 796 -3.39 41.43 -20.25
C SER A 796 -4.30 40.18 -20.30
N ALA A 797 -5.56 40.33 -19.88
CA ALA A 797 -6.54 39.26 -19.93
C ALA A 797 -6.87 38.78 -21.36
N GLU A 798 -6.64 39.61 -22.38
CA GLU A 798 -6.87 39.28 -23.80
C GLU A 798 -5.71 38.49 -24.40
N GLN A 799 -4.53 38.58 -23.79
CA GLN A 799 -3.28 37.98 -24.28
C GLN A 799 -2.88 36.74 -23.47
N GLU A 800 -3.69 36.33 -22.49
CA GLU A 800 -3.34 35.22 -21.60
C GLU A 800 -3.63 33.86 -22.25
N GLY A 801 -2.73 32.90 -21.99
CA GLY A 801 -2.98 31.51 -22.33
C GLY A 801 -4.06 30.88 -21.45
N LEU A 802 -4.71 29.84 -21.97
CA LEU A 802 -5.88 29.15 -21.42
C LEU A 802 -5.65 28.61 -20.00
N ARG A 803 -4.41 28.27 -19.64
CA ARG A 803 -4.07 27.72 -18.30
C ARG A 803 -3.64 28.79 -17.30
N ARG A 804 -3.53 30.06 -17.70
CA ARG A 804 -3.08 31.15 -16.81
C ARG A 804 -3.94 31.26 -15.54
N PRO A 805 -5.28 31.32 -15.60
CA PRO A 805 -6.09 31.40 -14.38
C PRO A 805 -5.88 30.23 -13.41
N LEU A 806 -5.55 29.03 -13.92
CA LEU A 806 -5.26 27.86 -13.09
C LEU A 806 -3.89 27.97 -12.39
N CYS A 807 -2.90 28.57 -13.04
CA CYS A 807 -1.63 28.95 -12.41
C CYS A 807 -1.85 29.95 -11.27
N ASP A 808 -2.72 30.95 -11.46
CA ASP A 808 -3.07 31.92 -10.42
C ASP A 808 -3.72 31.24 -9.21
N LEU A 809 -4.67 30.33 -9.45
CA LEU A 809 -5.23 29.51 -8.37
C LEU A 809 -4.16 28.67 -7.67
N ALA A 810 -3.20 28.08 -8.40
CA ALA A 810 -2.11 27.31 -7.80
C ALA A 810 -1.22 28.17 -6.88
N ILE A 811 -0.93 29.42 -7.27
CA ILE A 811 -0.22 30.40 -6.44
C ILE A 811 -1.02 30.69 -5.15
N LEU A 812 -2.33 30.92 -5.26
CA LEU A 812 -3.21 31.19 -4.11
C LEU A 812 -3.30 29.98 -3.17
N VAL A 813 -3.49 28.77 -3.70
CA VAL A 813 -3.47 27.52 -2.93
C VAL A 813 -2.16 27.40 -2.15
N TYR A 814 -1.02 27.63 -2.82
CA TYR A 814 0.27 27.50 -2.19
C TYR A 814 0.52 28.53 -1.08
N HIS A 815 0.16 29.81 -1.29
CA HIS A 815 0.47 30.86 -0.33
C HIS A 815 -0.60 31.07 0.76
N LEU A 816 -1.84 30.62 0.55
CA LEU A 816 -2.95 30.85 1.49
C LEU A 816 -3.53 29.57 2.10
N SER A 817 -3.52 28.44 1.38
CA SER A 817 -4.08 27.17 1.88
C SER A 817 -3.02 26.25 2.46
N VAL A 818 -1.94 25.92 1.73
CA VAL A 818 -0.87 25.03 2.19
C VAL A 818 -0.27 25.43 3.56
N PRO A 819 -0.03 26.73 3.86
CA PRO A 819 0.56 27.16 5.14
C PRO A 819 -0.34 26.88 6.35
N THR A 820 -1.64 26.66 6.12
CA THR A 820 -2.59 26.29 7.18
C THR A 820 -2.47 24.82 7.60
N MET A 821 -1.82 23.98 6.79
CA MET A 821 -1.59 22.56 7.08
C MET A 821 -0.13 22.28 7.46
N MET A 822 0.82 23.00 6.87
CA MET A 822 2.25 22.78 7.08
C MET A 822 3.05 24.11 7.09
N PRO A 823 4.11 24.22 7.92
CA PRO A 823 4.88 25.45 8.06
C PRO A 823 5.89 25.61 6.92
N VAL A 824 5.43 26.05 5.75
CA VAL A 824 6.31 26.39 4.62
C VAL A 824 7.01 27.75 4.84
N PRO A 825 8.31 27.89 4.52
CA PRO A 825 9.07 29.12 4.80
C PRO A 825 8.86 30.27 3.82
N ASP A 826 8.48 29.93 2.59
CA ASP A 826 8.48 30.79 1.41
C ASP A 826 7.07 31.31 1.07
N VAL A 827 6.28 31.60 2.11
CA VAL A 827 4.94 32.20 1.94
C VAL A 827 5.08 33.66 1.53
N ASP A 828 4.54 34.01 0.36
CA ASP A 828 4.44 35.38 -0.12
C ASP A 828 2.98 35.84 -0.14
N VAL A 829 2.54 36.37 1.00
CA VAL A 829 1.18 36.91 1.16
C VAL A 829 0.95 38.14 0.28
N ARG A 830 2.00 38.89 -0.09
CA ARG A 830 1.86 40.06 -0.95
C ARG A 830 1.60 39.67 -2.39
N LEU A 831 2.35 38.68 -2.90
CA LEU A 831 2.07 38.12 -4.22
C LEU A 831 0.64 37.55 -4.27
N ALA A 832 0.24 36.80 -3.25
CA ALA A 832 -1.13 36.28 -3.15
C ALA A 832 -2.18 37.41 -3.19
N ASP A 833 -1.95 38.52 -2.49
CA ASP A 833 -2.84 39.69 -2.50
C ASP A 833 -2.92 40.36 -3.88
N HIS A 834 -1.80 40.51 -4.59
CA HIS A 834 -1.77 41.03 -5.97
C HIS A 834 -2.54 40.12 -6.94
N VAL A 835 -2.24 38.81 -6.93
CA VAL A 835 -2.90 37.81 -7.78
C VAL A 835 -4.40 37.79 -7.52
N LEU A 836 -4.78 37.83 -6.24
CA LEU A 836 -6.16 37.82 -5.82
C LEU A 836 -6.88 39.11 -6.21
N SER A 837 -6.26 40.28 -6.01
CA SER A 837 -6.83 41.58 -6.35
C SER A 837 -7.11 41.71 -7.85
N TRP A 838 -6.19 41.22 -8.69
CA TRP A 838 -6.40 41.14 -10.15
C TRP A 838 -7.60 40.27 -10.51
N ASN A 839 -7.61 39.03 -10.00
CA ASN A 839 -8.67 38.08 -10.34
C ASN A 839 -10.03 38.44 -9.72
N ARG A 840 -10.06 39.13 -8.58
CA ARG A 840 -11.29 39.69 -7.98
C ARG A 840 -11.97 40.75 -8.84
N LYS A 841 -11.23 41.49 -9.68
CA LYS A 841 -11.81 42.42 -10.66
C LYS A 841 -12.47 41.68 -11.82
N ARG A 842 -11.88 40.54 -12.23
CA ARG A 842 -12.32 39.71 -13.37
C ARG A 842 -13.48 38.78 -13.01
N PHE A 843 -13.44 38.22 -11.81
CA PHE A 843 -14.37 37.22 -11.30
C PHE A 843 -14.94 37.69 -9.95
N PRO A 844 -15.70 38.80 -9.92
CA PRO A 844 -16.11 39.45 -8.67
C PRO A 844 -17.03 38.59 -7.79
N HIS A 845 -17.74 37.64 -8.41
CA HIS A 845 -18.66 36.70 -7.75
C HIS A 845 -18.11 35.27 -7.70
N GLY A 846 -16.87 35.02 -8.14
CA GLY A 846 -16.28 33.69 -8.11
C GLY A 846 -15.99 33.20 -6.68
N ILE A 847 -16.63 32.11 -6.25
CA ILE A 847 -16.50 31.53 -4.92
C ILE A 847 -15.04 31.23 -4.55
N SER A 848 -14.23 30.77 -5.50
CA SER A 848 -12.82 30.46 -5.29
C SER A 848 -12.05 31.69 -4.82
N TYR A 849 -12.20 32.84 -5.49
CA TYR A 849 -11.52 34.07 -5.14
C TYR A 849 -12.09 34.73 -3.87
N LEU A 850 -13.41 34.58 -3.62
CA LEU A 850 -14.01 35.02 -2.35
C LEU A 850 -13.50 34.18 -1.16
N PHE A 851 -13.35 32.88 -1.35
CA PHE A 851 -12.76 31.97 -0.37
C PHE A 851 -11.29 32.32 -0.10
N PHE A 852 -10.47 32.51 -1.13
CA PHE A 852 -9.07 32.93 -0.94
C PHE A 852 -8.94 34.33 -0.33
N SER A 853 -9.85 35.26 -0.61
CA SER A 853 -9.94 36.55 0.10
C SER A 853 -10.13 36.35 1.60
N SER A 854 -10.99 35.40 1.97
CA SER A 854 -11.25 35.05 3.37
C SER A 854 -10.01 34.46 4.04
N LEU A 855 -9.27 33.58 3.34
CA LEU A 855 -8.01 33.01 3.84
C LEU A 855 -6.90 34.06 3.98
N LEU A 856 -6.82 35.01 3.04
CA LEU A 856 -5.89 36.14 3.13
C LEU A 856 -6.15 36.97 4.39
N TYR A 857 -7.42 37.35 4.63
CA TYR A 857 -7.79 38.09 5.84
C TYR A 857 -7.55 37.29 7.12
N ALA A 858 -7.81 35.97 7.11
CA ALA A 858 -7.52 35.10 8.25
C ALA A 858 -6.01 35.05 8.54
N CYS A 859 -5.17 34.91 7.51
CA CYS A 859 -3.71 34.96 7.66
C CYS A 859 -3.26 36.29 8.26
N GLN A 860 -3.87 37.40 7.85
CA GLN A 860 -3.61 38.73 8.37
C GLN A 860 -4.13 38.98 9.80
N ALA A 861 -4.77 37.98 10.42
CA ALA A 861 -5.47 38.08 11.70
C ALA A 861 -6.57 39.16 11.70
N LEU A 862 -7.37 39.20 10.63
CA LEU A 862 -8.53 40.08 10.48
C LEU A 862 -9.83 39.25 10.46
N PRO A 863 -10.23 38.65 11.60
CA PRO A 863 -11.34 37.69 11.65
C PRO A 863 -12.66 38.26 11.14
N ASP A 864 -12.98 39.53 11.42
CA ASP A 864 -14.23 40.15 10.95
C ASP A 864 -14.30 40.25 9.41
N LYS A 865 -13.18 40.63 8.78
CA LYS A 865 -13.10 40.69 7.31
C LYS A 865 -13.14 39.29 6.71
N ALA A 866 -12.48 38.32 7.35
CA ALA A 866 -12.52 36.93 6.93
C ALA A 866 -13.95 36.37 6.99
N VAL A 867 -14.65 36.52 8.11
CA VAL A 867 -16.05 36.11 8.29
C VAL A 867 -16.98 36.77 7.27
N HIS A 868 -16.84 38.08 7.04
CA HIS A 868 -17.64 38.76 6.02
C HIS A 868 -17.39 38.19 4.62
N SER A 869 -16.12 37.96 4.26
CA SER A 869 -15.76 37.40 2.96
C SER A 869 -16.20 35.94 2.80
N PHE A 870 -16.20 35.13 3.87
CA PHE A 870 -16.74 33.77 3.85
C PHE A 870 -18.23 33.76 3.58
N ARG A 871 -18.99 34.70 4.17
CA ARG A 871 -20.43 34.84 3.88
C ARG A 871 -20.68 35.21 2.43
N LEU A 872 -19.91 36.17 1.90
CA LEU A 872 -19.98 36.50 0.46
C LEU A 872 -19.67 35.28 -0.42
N ALA A 873 -18.73 34.43 -0.01
CA ALA A 873 -18.41 33.19 -0.72
C ALA A 873 -19.58 32.20 -0.69
N ILE A 874 -20.27 32.04 0.45
CA ILE A 874 -21.48 31.21 0.56
C ILE A 874 -22.59 31.76 -0.35
N ASP A 875 -22.84 33.07 -0.29
CA ASP A 875 -23.91 33.74 -1.04
C ASP A 875 -23.64 33.77 -2.57
N ALA A 876 -22.43 33.46 -3.01
CA ALA A 876 -22.01 33.57 -4.41
C ALA A 876 -22.66 32.55 -5.34
N GLN A 877 -23.00 31.37 -4.84
CA GLN A 877 -23.54 30.25 -5.61
C GLN A 877 -24.26 29.27 -4.68
N ASN A 878 -25.26 28.54 -5.18
CA ASN A 878 -25.95 27.47 -4.43
C ASN A 878 -26.02 26.14 -5.21
N GLU A 879 -25.34 26.04 -6.35
CA GLU A 879 -25.40 24.87 -7.24
C GLU A 879 -24.49 23.74 -6.78
N TYR A 880 -23.37 24.07 -6.14
CA TYR A 880 -22.34 23.12 -5.73
C TYR A 880 -22.05 23.25 -4.24
N ARG A 881 -22.84 22.54 -3.41
CA ARG A 881 -22.81 22.61 -1.94
C ARG A 881 -21.45 22.26 -1.34
N GLN A 882 -20.63 21.48 -2.03
CA GLN A 882 -19.31 21.06 -1.56
C GLN A 882 -18.33 22.24 -1.43
N PHE A 883 -18.48 23.30 -2.23
CA PHE A 883 -17.74 24.54 -1.97
C PHE A 883 -18.17 25.19 -0.65
N HIS A 884 -19.45 25.14 -0.30
CA HIS A 884 -19.93 25.66 1.00
C HIS A 884 -19.34 24.88 2.15
N HIS A 885 -19.24 23.55 2.06
CA HIS A 885 -18.64 22.73 3.11
C HIS A 885 -17.19 23.14 3.41
N LEU A 886 -16.39 23.41 2.36
CA LEU A 886 -15.03 23.93 2.52
C LEU A 886 -15.02 25.31 3.21
N VAL A 887 -15.96 26.18 2.84
CA VAL A 887 -16.12 27.51 3.44
C VAL A 887 -16.54 27.41 4.91
N PHE A 888 -17.56 26.61 5.23
CA PHE A 888 -18.05 26.39 6.60
C PHE A 888 -16.97 25.80 7.50
N TRP A 889 -16.15 24.87 7.00
CA TRP A 889 -15.01 24.36 7.75
C TRP A 889 -14.03 25.46 8.14
N ARG A 890 -13.65 26.32 7.19
CA ARG A 890 -12.72 27.43 7.45
C ARG A 890 -13.34 28.53 8.30
N LEU A 891 -14.64 28.76 8.15
CA LEU A 891 -15.41 29.68 8.99
C LEU A 891 -15.47 29.20 10.44
N ALA A 892 -15.76 27.92 10.67
CA ALA A 892 -15.76 27.29 11.99
C ALA A 892 -14.40 27.44 12.70
N LEU A 893 -13.30 27.16 11.99
CA LEU A 893 -11.95 27.33 12.52
C LEU A 893 -11.61 28.80 12.83
N THR A 894 -12.15 29.75 12.07
CA THR A 894 -11.98 31.19 12.32
C THR A 894 -12.71 31.59 13.60
N HIS A 895 -13.96 31.15 13.78
CA HIS A 895 -14.73 31.37 15.01
C HIS A 895 -14.07 30.72 16.23
N LEU A 896 -13.58 29.49 16.08
CA LEU A 896 -12.82 28.77 17.10
C LEU A 896 -11.57 29.54 17.53
N GLY A 897 -10.81 30.09 16.57
CA GLY A 897 -9.64 30.93 16.86
C GLY A 897 -9.96 32.20 17.66
N THR A 898 -11.18 32.72 17.53
CA THR A 898 -11.67 33.89 18.29
C THR A 898 -12.44 33.52 19.58
N CYS A 899 -12.45 32.23 19.96
CA CYS A 899 -13.25 31.70 21.08
C CYS A 899 -14.76 32.00 20.97
N ASP A 900 -15.29 32.14 19.75
CA ASP A 900 -16.71 32.33 19.48
C ASP A 900 -17.35 30.96 19.23
N TYR A 901 -17.65 30.26 20.32
CA TYR A 901 -18.04 28.84 20.28
C TYR A 901 -19.42 28.61 19.68
N THR A 902 -20.39 29.52 19.85
CA THR A 902 -21.75 29.31 19.32
C THR A 902 -21.78 29.25 17.78
N PRO A 903 -21.21 30.22 17.03
CA PRO A 903 -21.15 30.12 15.58
C PRO A 903 -20.21 29.01 15.09
N ALA A 904 -19.17 28.67 15.85
CA ALA A 904 -18.32 27.52 15.54
C ALA A 904 -19.12 26.20 15.63
N TYR A 905 -19.95 26.05 16.67
CA TYR A 905 -20.84 24.91 16.86
C TYR A 905 -21.83 24.80 15.69
N GLU A 906 -22.50 25.89 15.32
CA GLU A 906 -23.44 25.91 14.19
C GLU A 906 -22.80 25.43 12.89
N CYS A 907 -21.56 25.87 12.61
CA CYS A 907 -20.83 25.41 11.43
C CYS A 907 -20.46 23.92 11.51
N PHE A 908 -19.94 23.44 12.65
CA PHE A 908 -19.59 22.03 12.81
C PHE A 908 -20.83 21.12 12.82
N ASP A 909 -21.94 21.61 13.34
CA ASP A 909 -23.22 20.91 13.34
C ASP A 909 -23.73 20.71 11.92
N LEU A 910 -23.74 21.77 11.10
CA LEU A 910 -24.08 21.68 9.68
C LEU A 910 -23.17 20.67 8.95
N LEU A 911 -21.85 20.79 9.11
CA LEU A 911 -20.90 19.86 8.49
C LEU A 911 -21.11 18.41 8.93
N SER A 912 -21.49 18.18 10.19
CA SER A 912 -21.77 16.84 10.68
C SER A 912 -23.05 16.22 10.11
N HIS A 913 -23.98 17.02 9.57
CA HIS A 913 -25.18 16.51 8.92
C HIS A 913 -25.03 16.42 7.40
N GLU A 914 -24.36 17.39 6.76
CA GLU A 914 -24.35 17.53 5.30
C GLU A 914 -23.07 16.98 4.64
N PHE A 915 -21.97 16.79 5.38
CA PHE A 915 -20.67 16.50 4.77
C PHE A 915 -19.98 15.23 5.28
N HIS A 916 -19.72 14.30 4.37
CA HIS A 916 -19.25 12.95 4.68
C HIS A 916 -17.72 12.78 4.78
N TRP A 917 -16.94 13.86 4.63
CA TRP A 917 -15.47 13.80 4.56
C TRP A 917 -14.80 13.21 5.80
N SER A 918 -15.19 13.63 7.01
CA SER A 918 -14.82 12.94 8.25
C SER A 918 -15.83 13.24 9.36
N GLN A 919 -16.87 12.42 9.41
CA GLN A 919 -17.93 12.51 10.41
C GLN A 919 -17.40 12.47 11.86
N CYS A 920 -16.39 11.64 12.11
CA CYS A 920 -15.78 11.56 13.44
C CYS A 920 -15.06 12.87 13.84
N VAL A 921 -14.40 13.57 12.90
CA VAL A 921 -13.73 14.86 13.17
C VAL A 921 -14.76 15.96 13.42
N TYR A 922 -15.83 16.04 12.61
CA TYR A 922 -16.87 17.04 12.81
C TYR A 922 -17.61 16.86 14.14
N GLN A 923 -17.98 15.64 14.50
CA GLN A 923 -18.63 15.35 15.78
C GLN A 923 -17.70 15.61 16.97
N TYR A 924 -16.41 15.28 16.87
CA TYR A 924 -15.44 15.62 17.90
C TYR A 924 -15.30 17.13 18.09
N ALA A 925 -15.15 17.89 16.99
CA ALA A 925 -15.03 19.34 17.02
C ALA A 925 -16.29 20.01 17.61
N LYS A 926 -17.47 19.56 17.16
CA LYS A 926 -18.78 19.98 17.68
C LYS A 926 -18.86 19.75 19.20
N ALA A 927 -18.52 18.56 19.67
CA ALA A 927 -18.54 18.22 21.09
C ALA A 927 -17.51 19.02 21.90
N ALA A 928 -16.30 19.21 21.38
CA ALA A 928 -15.24 19.96 22.04
C ALA A 928 -15.63 21.43 22.23
N VAL A 929 -16.18 22.06 21.19
CA VAL A 929 -16.68 23.44 21.22
C VAL A 929 -17.85 23.57 22.20
N LEU A 930 -18.79 22.63 22.15
CA LEU A 930 -19.95 22.61 23.04
C LEU A 930 -19.54 22.47 24.51
N PHE A 931 -18.53 21.65 24.80
CA PHE A 931 -17.98 21.46 26.14
C PHE A 931 -17.31 22.71 26.69
N GLU A 932 -16.55 23.46 25.89
CA GLU A 932 -15.90 24.71 26.34
C GLU A 932 -16.83 25.93 26.36
N GLN A 933 -18.05 25.80 25.84
CA GLN A 933 -19.03 26.88 25.80
C GLN A 933 -19.67 27.15 27.16
N SER A 934 -20.16 26.11 27.84
CA SER A 934 -20.84 26.21 29.13
C SER A 934 -20.93 24.85 29.84
N SER A 935 -20.91 24.87 31.17
CA SER A 935 -21.08 23.68 32.01
C SER A 935 -22.42 22.98 31.80
N GLU A 936 -23.47 23.70 31.41
CA GLU A 936 -24.79 23.16 31.10
C GLU A 936 -24.76 22.17 29.93
N HIS A 937 -23.79 22.31 29.03
CA HIS A 937 -23.69 21.47 27.83
C HIS A 937 -22.74 20.28 28.00
N HIS A 938 -22.08 20.11 29.16
CA HIS A 938 -21.11 19.05 29.36
C HIS A 938 -21.68 17.64 29.10
N MET A 939 -22.92 17.37 29.55
CA MET A 939 -23.58 16.08 29.34
C MET A 939 -23.89 15.82 27.86
N GLN A 940 -24.30 16.86 27.13
CA GLN A 940 -24.56 16.77 25.70
C GLN A 940 -23.26 16.53 24.93
N ALA A 941 -22.18 17.25 25.27
CA ALA A 941 -20.87 17.05 24.69
C ALA A 941 -20.33 15.63 24.94
N GLU A 942 -20.48 15.10 26.15
CA GLU A 942 -20.10 13.72 26.47
C GLU A 942 -20.91 12.70 25.64
N THR A 943 -22.21 12.94 25.47
CA THR A 943 -23.08 12.09 24.64
C THR A 943 -22.59 12.05 23.19
N ILE A 944 -22.21 13.19 22.63
CA ILE A 944 -21.65 13.27 21.27
C ILE A 944 -20.26 12.60 21.22
N MET A 945 -19.38 12.82 22.21
CA MET A 945 -18.06 12.17 22.25
C MET A 945 -18.14 10.64 22.23
N ARG A 946 -19.20 10.04 22.80
CA ARG A 946 -19.44 8.59 22.76
C ARG A 946 -19.73 8.04 21.37
N THR A 947 -20.22 8.86 20.44
CA THR A 947 -20.51 8.42 19.06
C THR A 947 -19.28 8.43 18.17
N VAL A 948 -18.29 9.30 18.45
CA VAL A 948 -17.10 9.53 17.63
C VAL A 948 -16.38 8.24 17.19
N PRO A 949 -16.10 7.24 18.08
CA PRO A 949 -15.41 6.01 17.66
C PRO A 949 -16.18 5.17 16.64
N GLY A 950 -17.52 5.26 16.62
CA GLY A 950 -18.39 4.52 15.70
C GLY A 950 -18.50 5.15 14.31
N LEU A 951 -18.02 6.38 14.13
CA LEU A 951 -18.17 7.17 12.90
C LEU A 951 -16.94 7.14 11.98
N VAL A 952 -15.97 6.28 12.30
CA VAL A 952 -14.72 6.16 11.54
C VAL A 952 -15.00 5.48 10.20
N ARG A 953 -14.68 6.17 9.10
CA ARG A 953 -14.79 5.62 7.75
C ARG A 953 -13.39 5.30 7.20
N LYS A 954 -13.29 4.23 6.42
CA LYS A 954 -12.07 3.91 5.68
C LYS A 954 -12.25 4.37 4.24
N MET A 955 -11.41 5.31 3.82
CA MET A 955 -11.33 5.74 2.42
C MET A 955 -10.27 4.91 1.71
N ALA A 956 -10.67 4.14 0.70
CA ALA A 956 -9.80 3.20 0.00
C ALA A 956 -8.99 2.29 0.95
N GLY A 957 -9.57 1.88 2.10
CA GLY A 957 -8.87 1.03 3.07
C GLY A 957 -7.89 1.74 4.02
N ARG A 958 -7.74 3.07 3.95
CA ARG A 958 -6.99 3.88 4.94
C ARG A 958 -7.92 4.72 5.82
N HIS A 959 -7.50 4.98 7.05
CA HIS A 959 -8.11 6.01 7.88
C HIS A 959 -7.71 7.39 7.37
N MET A 960 -8.66 8.33 7.40
CA MET A 960 -8.32 9.72 7.09
C MET A 960 -7.31 10.24 8.13
N PRO A 961 -6.39 11.15 7.72
CA PRO A 961 -5.48 11.79 8.67
C PRO A 961 -6.27 12.40 9.84
N PHE A 962 -5.73 12.31 11.07
CA PHE A 962 -6.35 12.77 12.32
C PHE A 962 -7.52 11.97 12.91
N GLU A 963 -8.22 11.10 12.16
CA GLU A 963 -9.33 10.32 12.73
C GLU A 963 -8.89 9.49 13.94
N HIS A 964 -7.72 8.86 13.82
CA HIS A 964 -7.16 8.10 14.93
C HIS A 964 -6.89 8.96 16.17
N PHE A 965 -6.54 10.24 15.99
CA PHE A 965 -6.32 11.15 17.11
C PHE A 965 -7.64 11.49 17.80
N VAL A 966 -8.65 11.96 17.05
CA VAL A 966 -9.94 12.36 17.64
C VAL A 966 -10.69 11.20 18.28
N VAL A 967 -10.57 9.98 17.73
CA VAL A 967 -11.14 8.76 18.33
C VAL A 967 -10.48 8.47 19.69
N ARG A 968 -9.15 8.45 19.75
CA ARG A 968 -8.43 8.19 21.01
C ARG A 968 -8.69 9.26 22.06
N LYS A 969 -8.79 10.54 21.63
CA LYS A 969 -9.16 11.64 22.53
C LYS A 969 -10.61 11.52 22.98
N ALA A 970 -11.56 11.16 22.12
CA ALA A 970 -12.96 10.95 22.50
C ALA A 970 -13.11 9.79 23.51
N GLU A 971 -12.45 8.65 23.28
CA GLU A 971 -12.41 7.53 24.23
C GLU A 971 -11.88 7.97 25.61
N LYS A 972 -10.80 8.76 25.61
CA LYS A 972 -10.22 9.31 26.84
C LYS A 972 -11.15 10.33 27.51
N PHE A 973 -11.83 11.18 26.73
CA PHE A 973 -12.74 12.21 27.23
C PHE A 973 -13.87 11.61 28.08
N VAL A 974 -14.41 10.47 27.64
CA VAL A 974 -15.53 9.77 28.29
C VAL A 974 -15.10 9.04 29.57
N SER A 975 -13.79 8.92 29.83
CA SER A 975 -13.24 8.32 31.05
C SER A 975 -13.05 9.42 32.12
N PRO A 976 -13.83 9.44 33.21
CA PRO A 976 -13.82 10.56 34.13
C PRO A 976 -12.51 10.69 34.94
N PRO A 977 -12.05 11.93 35.23
CA PRO A 977 -12.67 13.18 34.80
C PRO A 977 -12.31 13.56 33.33
N PRO A 978 -13.24 14.15 32.55
CA PRO A 978 -12.97 14.55 31.16
C PRO A 978 -11.86 15.61 31.08
N PHE A 979 -10.95 15.51 30.12
CA PHE A 979 -9.86 16.49 30.03
C PHE A 979 -10.33 17.91 29.69
N GLY A 980 -9.59 18.90 30.16
CA GLY A 980 -9.82 20.32 29.91
C GLY A 980 -9.22 20.80 28.60
N LEU A 981 -9.78 21.91 28.12
CA LEU A 981 -9.34 22.60 26.90
C LEU A 981 -9.38 21.79 25.58
N PRO A 982 -10.38 20.91 25.33
CA PRO A 982 -10.43 20.10 24.09
C PRO A 982 -10.60 20.92 22.81
N ALA A 983 -11.33 22.04 22.84
CA ALA A 983 -11.50 22.91 21.68
C ALA A 983 -10.23 23.73 21.42
N MET A 984 -9.52 24.16 22.47
CA MET A 984 -8.22 24.84 22.31
C MET A 984 -7.11 23.90 21.81
N GLU A 985 -7.10 22.64 22.27
CA GLU A 985 -6.23 21.59 21.73
C GLU A 985 -6.50 21.39 20.23
N PHE A 986 -7.78 21.32 19.85
CA PHE A 986 -8.20 21.25 18.45
C PHE A 986 -7.78 22.51 17.66
N ALA A 987 -7.96 23.70 18.24
CA ALA A 987 -7.58 24.98 17.64
C ALA A 987 -6.07 25.06 17.33
N TYR A 988 -5.22 24.50 18.21
CA TYR A 988 -3.79 24.41 17.95
C TYR A 988 -3.48 23.48 16.77
N LEU A 989 -4.06 22.28 16.75
CA LEU A 989 -3.78 21.27 15.72
C LEU A 989 -4.13 21.78 14.31
N TRP A 990 -5.18 22.59 14.21
CA TRP A 990 -5.67 23.22 12.98
C TRP A 990 -5.14 24.66 12.75
N HIS A 991 -4.09 25.07 13.47
CA HIS A 991 -3.39 26.35 13.33
C HIS A 991 -4.25 27.62 13.53
N CYS A 992 -5.40 27.51 14.20
CA CYS A 992 -6.26 28.66 14.49
C CYS A 992 -5.49 29.72 15.30
N LEU A 993 -4.72 29.30 16.30
CA LEU A 993 -3.97 30.20 17.21
C LEU A 993 -2.96 31.09 16.47
N ALA A 994 -2.43 30.64 15.32
CA ALA A 994 -1.51 31.42 14.50
C ALA A 994 -2.19 32.56 13.72
N GLN A 995 -3.51 32.45 13.54
CA GLN A 995 -4.38 33.38 12.81
C GLN A 995 -5.21 34.26 13.77
N THR A 996 -5.12 34.00 15.08
CA THR A 996 -5.80 34.78 16.11
C THR A 996 -5.08 36.11 16.37
N PRO A 997 -5.81 37.24 16.43
CA PRO A 997 -5.24 38.51 16.87
C PRO A 997 -4.57 38.43 18.25
N VAL A 998 -3.43 39.13 18.41
CA VAL A 998 -2.61 39.07 19.65
C VAL A 998 -3.41 39.43 20.90
N TYR A 999 -4.32 40.41 20.83
CA TYR A 999 -5.14 40.78 21.99
C TYR A 999 -6.10 39.65 22.41
N LEU A 1000 -6.66 38.87 21.48
CA LEU A 1000 -7.49 37.71 21.84
C LEU A 1000 -6.65 36.56 22.41
N LEU A 1001 -5.42 36.39 21.93
CA LEU A 1001 -4.49 35.42 22.51
C LEU A 1001 -4.20 35.73 23.99
N VAL A 1002 -4.03 37.01 24.34
CA VAL A 1002 -3.71 37.45 25.70
C VAL A 1002 -4.95 37.59 26.59
N GLU A 1003 -5.98 38.28 26.11
CA GLU A 1003 -7.17 38.60 26.92
C GLU A 1003 -8.12 37.40 27.09
N GLU A 1004 -8.16 36.45 26.14
CA GLU A 1004 -9.13 35.35 26.14
C GLU A 1004 -8.44 33.97 26.29
N HIS A 1005 -7.54 33.61 25.38
CA HIS A 1005 -6.92 32.26 25.38
C HIS A 1005 -6.04 32.05 26.61
N LEU A 1006 -5.15 32.99 26.93
CA LEU A 1006 -4.23 32.87 28.05
C LEU A 1006 -4.96 32.82 29.40
N GLU A 1007 -5.98 33.67 29.60
CA GLU A 1007 -6.76 33.70 30.84
C GLU A 1007 -7.53 32.38 31.07
N ARG A 1008 -8.07 31.77 30.01
CA ARG A 1008 -8.71 30.44 30.06
C ARG A 1008 -7.71 29.35 30.47
N ILE A 1009 -6.51 29.35 29.88
CA ILE A 1009 -5.47 28.39 30.23
C ILE A 1009 -5.00 28.59 31.68
N ASP A 1010 -4.76 29.83 32.08
CA ASP A 1010 -4.31 30.19 33.43
C ASP A 1010 -5.40 29.90 34.48
N HIS A 1011 -6.68 29.90 34.11
CA HIS A 1011 -7.76 29.41 34.97
C HIS A 1011 -7.61 27.92 35.29
N VAL A 1012 -7.37 27.08 34.28
CA VAL A 1012 -7.15 25.64 34.47
C VAL A 1012 -5.90 25.39 35.32
N LEU A 1013 -4.80 26.09 35.06
CA LEU A 1013 -3.57 25.96 35.85
C LEU A 1013 -3.78 26.37 37.32
N ARG A 1014 -4.53 27.46 37.57
CA ARG A 1014 -4.89 27.88 38.93
C ARG A 1014 -5.73 26.82 39.63
N HIS A 1015 -6.70 26.20 38.95
CA HIS A 1015 -7.50 25.12 39.52
C HIS A 1015 -6.63 23.90 39.87
N LEU A 1016 -5.77 23.45 38.95
CA LEU A 1016 -4.83 22.36 39.20
C LEU A 1016 -3.90 22.64 40.40
N SER A 1017 -3.49 23.90 40.61
CA SER A 1017 -2.65 24.29 41.74
C SER A 1017 -3.33 24.21 43.12
N GLN A 1018 -4.66 24.04 43.17
CA GLN A 1018 -5.41 23.90 44.43
C GLN A 1018 -5.29 22.49 45.02
N TYR A 1019 -4.87 21.50 44.24
CA TYR A 1019 -4.69 20.13 44.73
C TYR A 1019 -3.35 19.99 45.48
N GLU A 1020 -3.39 19.42 46.68
CA GLU A 1020 -2.20 19.25 47.54
C GLU A 1020 -1.13 18.33 46.92
N SER A 1021 -1.54 17.41 46.03
CA SER A 1021 -0.62 16.57 45.25
C SER A 1021 -1.29 16.09 43.95
N PRO A 1022 -0.51 15.70 42.92
CA PRO A 1022 -1.06 15.11 41.70
C PRO A 1022 -1.95 13.89 41.95
N ALA A 1023 -1.66 13.10 42.98
CA ALA A 1023 -2.44 11.92 43.34
C ALA A 1023 -3.84 12.26 43.91
N ALA A 1024 -4.03 13.47 44.44
CA ALA A 1024 -5.31 13.94 44.98
C ALA A 1024 -6.29 14.42 43.89
N PHE A 1025 -5.83 14.54 42.64
CA PHE A 1025 -6.69 14.88 41.51
C PHE A 1025 -7.66 13.74 41.18
N PRO A 1026 -8.93 14.02 40.82
CA PRO A 1026 -9.84 12.97 40.36
C PRO A 1026 -9.25 12.22 39.16
N GLY A 1027 -9.26 10.89 39.17
CA GLY A 1027 -8.56 10.09 38.15
C GLY A 1027 -7.05 9.90 38.38
N GLY A 1028 -6.51 10.44 39.48
CA GLY A 1028 -5.14 10.21 39.95
C GLY A 1028 -4.06 11.02 39.24
N ALA A 1029 -2.80 10.72 39.57
CA ALA A 1029 -1.64 11.49 39.11
C ALA A 1029 -1.49 11.53 37.58
N GLN A 1030 -1.81 10.43 36.88
CA GLN A 1030 -1.74 10.41 35.41
C GLN A 1030 -2.74 11.36 34.76
N ALA A 1031 -3.97 11.45 35.29
CA ALA A 1031 -4.98 12.38 34.82
C ALA A 1031 -4.58 13.84 35.11
N PHE A 1032 -3.98 14.09 36.29
CA PHE A 1032 -3.41 15.40 36.62
C PHE A 1032 -2.33 15.83 35.62
N TYR A 1033 -1.33 14.98 35.37
CA TYR A 1033 -0.23 15.32 34.45
C TYR A 1033 -0.69 15.47 33.01
N SER A 1034 -1.74 14.73 32.60
CA SER A 1034 -2.38 14.94 31.30
C SER A 1034 -2.93 16.37 31.15
N GLN A 1035 -3.65 16.87 32.17
CA GLN A 1035 -4.15 18.26 32.17
C GLN A 1035 -3.02 19.28 32.28
N HIS A 1036 -2.11 19.06 33.20
CA HIS A 1036 -0.98 19.95 33.49
C HIS A 1036 -0.12 20.16 32.23
N CYS A 1037 0.25 19.07 31.55
CA CYS A 1037 1.03 19.15 30.32
C CYS A 1037 0.25 19.82 29.19
N LEU A 1038 -1.04 19.53 29.01
CA LEU A 1038 -1.83 20.15 27.95
C LEU A 1038 -1.97 21.67 28.18
N ALA A 1039 -2.29 22.09 29.41
CA ALA A 1039 -2.42 23.50 29.76
C ALA A 1039 -1.09 24.25 29.60
N HIS A 1040 0.02 23.71 30.10
CA HIS A 1040 1.35 24.31 29.90
C HIS A 1040 1.77 24.34 28.43
N PHE A 1041 1.46 23.29 27.67
CA PHE A 1041 1.71 23.24 26.23
C PHE A 1041 0.98 24.38 25.50
N LEU A 1042 -0.34 24.50 25.70
CA LEU A 1042 -1.16 25.56 25.10
C LEU A 1042 -0.70 26.94 25.55
N ARG A 1043 -0.36 27.12 26.84
CA ARG A 1043 0.19 28.37 27.39
C ARG A 1043 1.46 28.78 26.64
N GLY A 1044 2.38 27.83 26.46
CA GLY A 1044 3.63 28.05 25.74
C GLY A 1044 3.42 28.46 24.28
N VAL A 1045 2.49 27.80 23.59
CA VAL A 1045 2.12 28.13 22.21
C VAL A 1045 1.51 29.53 22.10
N VAL A 1046 0.53 29.86 22.95
CA VAL A 1046 -0.16 31.16 22.96
C VAL A 1046 0.83 32.29 23.24
N LEU A 1047 1.67 32.14 24.27
CA LEU A 1047 2.69 33.13 24.60
C LEU A 1047 3.73 33.28 23.49
N ARG A 1048 4.12 32.21 22.81
CA ARG A 1048 5.03 32.29 21.65
C ARG A 1048 4.40 33.11 20.52
N TYR A 1049 3.13 32.87 20.19
CA TYR A 1049 2.45 33.64 19.14
C TYR A 1049 2.20 35.10 19.54
N ALA A 1050 1.94 35.37 20.82
CA ALA A 1050 1.81 36.73 21.34
C ALA A 1050 3.16 37.49 21.30
N ALA A 1051 4.26 36.83 21.68
CA ALA A 1051 5.61 37.40 21.65
C ALA A 1051 6.14 37.60 20.23
N PHE A 1052 5.88 36.63 19.35
CA PHE A 1052 6.38 36.60 17.97
C PHE A 1052 5.24 36.30 16.98
N PRO A 1053 4.33 37.28 16.74
CA PRO A 1053 3.28 37.14 15.74
C PRO A 1053 3.88 36.95 14.34
N LYS A 1054 3.09 36.39 13.43
CA LYS A 1054 3.52 36.20 12.04
C LYS A 1054 3.78 37.56 11.39
N LYS A 1055 4.74 37.60 10.46
CA LYS A 1055 5.17 38.84 9.77
C LYS A 1055 4.02 39.61 9.09
N TYR A 1056 2.97 38.91 8.69
CA TYR A 1056 1.82 39.45 7.95
C TYR A 1056 0.60 39.72 8.84
N THR A 1057 0.71 39.60 10.17
CA THR A 1057 -0.35 39.98 11.12
C THR A 1057 -0.55 41.51 11.08
N VAL A 1058 -1.74 41.97 10.67
CA VAL A 1058 -2.07 43.39 10.49
C VAL A 1058 -2.53 44.03 11.81
N VAL A 1059 -3.34 43.29 12.60
CA VAL A 1059 -3.79 43.78 13.91
C VAL A 1059 -2.68 43.57 14.94
N GLN A 1060 -1.87 44.61 15.13
CA GLN A 1060 -0.92 44.70 16.24
C GLN A 1060 -1.57 45.40 17.44
N THR A 1061 -1.00 45.21 18.63
CA THR A 1061 -1.49 45.84 19.85
C THR A 1061 -1.64 47.36 19.70
N PRO A 1062 -2.58 48.00 20.42
CA PRO A 1062 -2.64 49.45 20.47
C PRO A 1062 -1.25 50.01 20.79
N ARG A 1063 -0.82 51.05 20.06
CA ARG A 1063 0.53 51.68 20.12
C ARG A 1063 0.97 52.20 21.51
N HIS A 1064 0.24 51.89 22.58
CA HIS A 1064 0.45 52.41 23.94
C HIS A 1064 0.57 51.35 25.05
N GLU A 1065 0.51 50.05 24.75
CA GLU A 1065 0.86 48.99 25.72
C GLU A 1065 2.13 48.25 25.28
N HIS A 1066 3.23 48.44 26.02
CA HIS A 1066 4.43 47.66 25.84
C HIS A 1066 4.18 46.23 26.34
N LEU A 1067 3.90 45.29 25.42
CA LEU A 1067 3.92 43.87 25.77
C LEU A 1067 5.34 43.48 26.21
N PRO A 1068 5.51 42.78 27.33
CA PRO A 1068 6.82 42.36 27.79
C PRO A 1068 7.29 41.14 26.98
N VAL A 1069 7.65 41.33 25.71
CA VAL A 1069 8.00 40.26 24.74
C VAL A 1069 9.06 39.31 25.29
N ALA A 1070 10.09 39.84 25.95
CA ALA A 1070 11.13 39.01 26.58
C ALA A 1070 10.57 38.13 27.71
N GLN A 1071 9.67 38.68 28.54
CA GLN A 1071 9.00 37.92 29.58
C GLN A 1071 8.08 36.86 28.99
N MET A 1072 7.26 37.21 28.01
CA MET A 1072 6.36 36.27 27.32
C MET A 1072 7.12 35.13 26.65
N ALA A 1073 8.26 35.41 26.01
CA ALA A 1073 9.11 34.40 25.41
C ALA A 1073 9.77 33.50 26.48
N SER A 1074 10.19 34.08 27.61
CA SER A 1074 10.70 33.32 28.76
C SER A 1074 9.63 32.42 29.37
N ASP A 1075 8.43 32.94 29.58
CA ASP A 1075 7.28 32.21 30.12
C ASP A 1075 6.83 31.12 29.15
N ALA A 1076 6.91 31.37 27.84
CA ALA A 1076 6.65 30.37 26.81
C ALA A 1076 7.64 29.21 26.89
N ALA A 1077 8.94 29.53 26.96
CA ALA A 1077 9.99 28.51 27.13
C ALA A 1077 9.81 27.73 28.43
N HIS A 1078 9.52 28.41 29.54
CA HIS A 1078 9.29 27.77 30.83
C HIS A 1078 8.12 26.78 30.75
N ALA A 1079 6.97 27.21 30.21
CA ALA A 1079 5.81 26.34 30.07
C ALA A 1079 6.09 25.12 29.19
N LEU A 1080 6.79 25.27 28.06
CA LEU A 1080 7.14 24.15 27.19
C LEU A 1080 8.17 23.20 27.83
N HIS A 1081 9.15 23.72 28.58
CA HIS A 1081 10.09 22.90 29.34
C HIS A 1081 9.40 22.10 30.45
N THR A 1082 8.37 22.66 31.09
CA THR A 1082 7.53 21.92 32.05
C THR A 1082 6.89 20.69 31.39
N VAL A 1083 6.37 20.82 30.16
CA VAL A 1083 5.82 19.68 29.41
C VAL A 1083 6.87 18.61 29.12
N CYS A 1084 8.09 19.02 28.74
CA CYS A 1084 9.19 18.09 28.50
C CYS A 1084 9.62 17.37 29.80
N ALA A 1085 9.61 18.05 30.94
CA ALA A 1085 9.99 17.49 32.24
C ALA A 1085 8.95 16.52 32.80
N ASP A 1086 7.67 16.91 32.77
CA ASP A 1086 6.57 16.10 33.31
C ASP A 1086 6.06 15.03 32.36
N GLY A 1087 6.50 15.08 31.09
CA GLY A 1087 6.05 14.20 30.01
C GLY A 1087 6.23 12.70 30.28
N GLN A 1088 7.11 12.32 31.22
CA GLN A 1088 7.29 10.93 31.65
C GLN A 1088 6.04 10.32 32.32
N HIS A 1089 5.10 11.15 32.79
CA HIS A 1089 3.87 10.72 33.43
C HIS A 1089 2.69 10.57 32.47
N LEU A 1090 2.87 10.90 31.18
CA LEU A 1090 1.82 10.87 30.17
C LEU A 1090 1.54 9.45 29.65
N ASP A 1091 0.26 9.16 29.42
CA ASP A 1091 -0.16 7.93 28.75
C ASP A 1091 0.13 7.94 27.25
N ALA A 1092 -0.19 6.84 26.57
CA ALA A 1092 0.04 6.70 25.13
C ALA A 1092 -0.76 7.70 24.27
N VAL A 1093 -1.86 8.26 24.78
CA VAL A 1093 -2.72 9.20 24.04
C VAL A 1093 -2.10 10.58 24.06
N ASP A 1094 -1.67 11.08 25.23
CA ASP A 1094 -1.18 12.45 25.38
C ASP A 1094 0.34 12.61 25.23
N ARG A 1095 1.10 11.51 25.13
CA ARG A 1095 2.56 11.52 24.90
C ARG A 1095 3.01 12.40 23.72
N TYR A 1096 2.13 12.61 22.75
CA TYR A 1096 2.42 13.47 21.60
C TYR A 1096 2.78 14.91 22.01
N LEU A 1097 2.25 15.40 23.14
CA LEU A 1097 2.51 16.75 23.67
C LEU A 1097 4.00 17.02 23.85
N VAL A 1098 4.78 16.02 24.29
CA VAL A 1098 6.24 16.16 24.48
C VAL A 1098 6.94 16.47 23.16
N TYR A 1099 6.61 15.73 22.11
CA TYR A 1099 7.23 15.91 20.79
C TYR A 1099 6.81 17.24 20.15
N PHE A 1100 5.55 17.64 20.34
CA PHE A 1100 5.09 18.95 19.88
C PHE A 1100 5.65 20.10 20.73
N ALA A 1101 5.95 19.88 22.02
CA ALA A 1101 6.62 20.88 22.86
C ALA A 1101 8.05 21.15 22.38
N HIS A 1102 8.81 20.10 22.03
CA HIS A 1102 10.11 20.26 21.36
C HIS A 1102 9.98 20.99 20.02
N TYR A 1103 8.94 20.69 19.22
CA TYR A 1103 8.71 21.42 17.97
C TYR A 1103 8.47 22.91 18.22
N GLU A 1104 7.64 23.25 19.21
CA GLU A 1104 7.31 24.64 19.57
C GLU A 1104 8.49 25.37 20.23
N LEU A 1105 9.33 24.70 21.02
CA LEU A 1105 10.61 25.22 21.51
C LEU A 1105 11.55 25.54 20.35
N GLY A 1106 11.65 24.63 19.37
CA GLY A 1106 12.44 24.86 18.16
C GLY A 1106 11.95 26.09 17.38
N LYS A 1107 10.62 26.28 17.27
CA LYS A 1107 10.01 27.48 16.66
C LYS A 1107 10.29 28.75 17.48
N LEU A 1108 10.22 28.68 18.80
CA LEU A 1108 10.53 29.79 19.70
C LEU A 1108 11.99 30.23 19.56
N TYR A 1109 12.94 29.29 19.64
CA TYR A 1109 14.37 29.55 19.47
C TYR A 1109 14.70 30.09 18.08
N THR A 1110 14.02 29.60 17.04
CA THR A 1110 14.15 30.15 15.69
C THR A 1110 13.72 31.63 15.66
N ALA A 1111 12.61 31.97 16.30
CA ALA A 1111 12.12 33.35 16.37
C ALA A 1111 13.05 34.28 17.17
N GLN A 1112 13.75 33.74 18.18
CA GLN A 1112 14.76 34.44 18.96
C GLN A 1112 16.14 34.54 18.25
N GLY A 1113 16.31 33.91 17.07
CA GLY A 1113 17.59 33.84 16.35
C GLY A 1113 18.58 32.81 16.92
N GLU A 1114 18.15 31.98 17.88
CA GLU A 1114 18.96 30.94 18.53
C GLU A 1114 18.96 29.62 17.71
N PHE A 1115 19.42 29.69 16.46
CA PHE A 1115 19.31 28.57 15.49
C PHE A 1115 19.98 27.27 15.95
N ALA A 1116 21.03 27.34 16.76
CA ALA A 1116 21.69 26.15 17.30
C ALA A 1116 20.78 25.39 18.27
N LYS A 1117 20.12 26.11 19.21
CA LYS A 1117 19.14 25.49 20.12
C LYS A 1117 17.95 24.96 19.33
N ALA A 1118 17.44 25.73 18.38
CA ALA A 1118 16.33 25.32 17.53
C ALA A 1118 16.62 23.99 16.79
N ARG A 1119 17.83 23.85 16.25
CA ARG A 1119 18.26 22.61 15.57
C ARG A 1119 18.29 21.42 16.52
N CYS A 1120 18.82 21.58 17.73
CA CYS A 1120 18.82 20.51 18.73
C CYS A 1120 17.39 20.00 19.01
N GLU A 1121 16.43 20.90 19.18
CA GLU A 1121 15.02 20.54 19.42
C GLU A 1121 14.40 19.76 18.26
N PHE A 1122 14.63 20.20 17.02
CA PHE A 1122 14.12 19.48 15.84
C PHE A 1122 14.81 18.13 15.61
N GLU A 1123 16.10 18.02 15.92
CA GLU A 1123 16.88 16.77 15.83
C GLU A 1123 16.38 15.71 16.83
N LEU A 1124 15.91 16.12 18.02
CA LEU A 1124 15.28 15.19 18.97
C LEU A 1124 14.07 14.50 18.34
N ILE A 1125 13.21 15.25 17.63
CA ILE A 1125 12.05 14.70 16.92
C ILE A 1125 12.48 13.80 15.75
N GLN A 1126 13.47 14.24 14.97
CA GLN A 1126 13.97 13.47 13.82
C GLN A 1126 14.70 12.19 14.21
N SER A 1127 15.29 12.13 15.41
CA SER A 1127 16.00 10.96 15.91
C SER A 1127 15.12 9.71 15.96
N ARG A 1128 13.78 9.91 16.06
CA ARG A 1128 12.78 8.86 16.31
C ARG A 1128 13.12 8.00 17.53
N LYS A 1129 13.95 8.48 18.45
CA LYS A 1129 14.18 7.82 19.73
C LYS A 1129 13.05 8.17 20.70
N PRO A 1130 12.59 7.23 21.54
CA PRO A 1130 11.65 7.56 22.61
C PRO A 1130 12.23 8.66 23.51
N LEU A 1131 11.55 9.81 23.61
CA LEU A 1131 11.93 10.90 24.52
C LEU A 1131 11.39 10.71 25.94
N VAL A 1132 10.35 9.88 26.08
CA VAL A 1132 9.71 9.51 27.35
C VAL A 1132 9.38 8.01 27.33
N PRO A 1133 9.16 7.39 28.50
CA PRO A 1133 8.85 5.96 28.60
C PRO A 1133 7.67 5.53 27.71
N GLN A 1134 7.80 4.34 27.13
CA GLN A 1134 6.78 3.73 26.29
C GLN A 1134 6.28 2.46 26.98
N ASP A 1135 5.47 2.63 28.01
CA ASP A 1135 4.76 1.51 28.60
C ASP A 1135 3.77 0.99 27.54
N SER A 1136 4.15 -0.12 26.91
CA SER A 1136 3.31 -0.86 25.99
C SER A 1136 3.18 -2.27 26.56
N PRO A 1137 1.97 -2.78 26.79
CA PRO A 1137 1.75 -4.17 27.21
C PRO A 1137 2.17 -5.18 26.13
N ILE A 1138 2.55 -4.70 24.95
CA ILE A 1138 3.09 -5.47 23.82
C ILE A 1138 4.52 -4.97 23.58
N PRO A 1139 5.55 -5.85 23.57
CA PRO A 1139 6.90 -5.45 23.20
C PRO A 1139 6.89 -4.76 21.83
N LEU A 1140 7.25 -3.49 21.78
CA LEU A 1140 7.37 -2.77 20.52
C LEU A 1140 8.56 -3.37 19.76
N LYS A 1141 8.29 -4.09 18.65
CA LYS A 1141 9.31 -4.73 17.79
C LYS A 1141 10.35 -3.75 17.23
N SER A 1142 10.13 -2.44 17.33
CA SER A 1142 11.09 -1.42 16.91
C SER A 1142 11.39 -0.47 18.08
N GLY A 1143 12.67 -0.21 18.35
CA GLY A 1143 13.11 0.80 19.33
C GLY A 1143 12.84 2.26 18.93
N LYS A 1144 11.79 2.52 18.14
CA LYS A 1144 11.42 3.85 17.63
C LYS A 1144 10.29 4.49 18.46
N ALA A 1145 10.25 5.81 18.46
CA ALA A 1145 9.21 6.64 19.07
C ALA A 1145 7.81 6.29 18.54
N SER A 1146 6.87 5.94 19.44
CA SER A 1146 5.46 5.69 19.12
C SER A 1146 4.56 6.68 19.88
N TYR A 1147 3.84 7.52 19.15
CA TYR A 1147 2.93 8.55 19.65
C TYR A 1147 1.95 9.00 18.55
N LEU A 1148 0.78 9.53 18.95
CA LEU A 1148 -0.21 10.07 18.01
C LEU A 1148 0.38 11.24 17.20
N LEU A 1149 -0.05 11.39 15.95
CA LEU A 1149 0.40 12.46 15.05
C LEU A 1149 1.93 12.51 14.79
N SER A 1150 2.63 11.39 14.99
CA SER A 1150 4.08 11.31 14.80
C SER A 1150 4.57 11.68 13.40
N HIS A 1151 3.83 11.27 12.36
CA HIS A 1151 4.15 11.66 10.98
C HIS A 1151 4.04 13.17 10.77
N MET A 1152 3.01 13.80 11.34
CA MET A 1152 2.81 15.25 11.26
C MET A 1152 3.94 16.01 11.97
N CYS A 1153 4.24 15.62 13.21
CA CYS A 1153 5.29 16.27 13.99
C CYS A 1153 6.65 16.19 13.28
N GLN A 1154 7.00 15.02 12.73
CA GLN A 1154 8.22 14.84 11.95
C GLN A 1154 8.23 15.70 10.68
N MET A 1155 7.13 15.72 9.93
CA MET A 1155 7.02 16.54 8.71
C MET A 1155 7.21 18.03 9.03
N ARG A 1156 6.55 18.54 10.09
CA ARG A 1156 6.67 19.94 10.52
C ARG A 1156 8.10 20.28 10.95
N ALA A 1157 8.77 19.40 11.72
CA ALA A 1157 10.15 19.57 12.13
C ALA A 1157 11.12 19.57 10.92
N ASN A 1158 10.92 18.68 9.95
CA ASN A 1158 11.73 18.64 8.73
C ASN A 1158 11.64 19.95 7.94
N PHE A 1159 10.43 20.48 7.72
CA PHE A 1159 10.24 21.75 7.04
C PHE A 1159 10.82 22.93 7.83
N ALA A 1160 10.63 22.96 9.16
CA ALA A 1160 11.24 23.99 9.98
C ALA A 1160 12.78 23.99 9.89
N MET A 1161 13.40 22.81 9.80
CA MET A 1161 14.84 22.66 9.65
C MET A 1161 15.38 23.09 8.29
N SER A 1162 14.71 22.73 7.19
CA SER A 1162 15.14 23.15 5.85
C SER A 1162 15.10 24.67 5.66
N SER A 1163 14.32 25.35 6.49
CA SER A 1163 14.11 26.80 6.47
C SER A 1163 15.18 27.60 7.22
N MET A 1164 16.02 26.95 8.03
CA MET A 1164 17.03 27.64 8.84
C MET A 1164 18.32 27.92 8.04
N PRO A 1165 19.05 29.01 8.34
CA PRO A 1165 20.35 29.31 7.71
C PRO A 1165 21.34 28.14 7.85
N ARG A 1166 22.08 27.82 6.77
CA ARG A 1166 22.96 26.63 6.69
C ARG A 1166 24.29 26.73 7.47
N HIS A 1167 24.55 27.79 8.22
CA HIS A 1167 25.79 27.94 8.99
C HIS A 1167 25.54 28.42 10.42
N ALA A 1168 25.49 27.48 11.35
CA ALA A 1168 25.92 27.67 12.73
C ALA A 1168 26.52 26.34 13.19
N ALA A 1169 27.81 26.32 13.49
CA ALA A 1169 28.48 25.11 13.97
C ALA A 1169 27.81 24.63 15.27
N PRO A 1170 27.58 23.32 15.45
CA PRO A 1170 27.06 22.79 16.70
C PRO A 1170 28.09 23.04 17.83
N PRO A 1171 27.65 23.40 19.05
CA PRO A 1171 28.53 23.35 20.20
C PRO A 1171 28.91 21.88 20.48
N PRO A 1172 30.11 21.61 21.02
CA PRO A 1172 30.61 20.26 21.20
C PRO A 1172 29.69 19.43 22.12
N HIS A 1173 29.31 18.24 21.65
CA HIS A 1173 28.59 17.23 22.43
C HIS A 1173 29.31 16.95 23.76
N ARG A 1174 28.67 17.27 24.89
CA ARG A 1174 28.88 16.57 26.16
C ARG A 1174 27.74 15.56 26.35
N PRO A 1175 28.03 14.30 26.72
CA PRO A 1175 26.98 13.35 27.04
C PRO A 1175 26.19 13.83 28.28
N PRO A 1176 24.90 13.49 28.40
CA PRO A 1176 24.12 13.85 29.58
C PRO A 1176 24.72 13.14 30.80
N HIS A 1177 25.24 13.93 31.75
CA HIS A 1177 25.52 13.42 33.08
C HIS A 1177 24.19 13.04 33.75
N GLY A 1178 24.17 11.87 34.38
CA GLY A 1178 23.03 11.38 35.16
C GLY A 1178 22.58 12.35 36.26
N PRO A 1179 21.48 12.03 36.97
CA PRO A 1179 20.86 12.95 37.91
C PRO A 1179 21.87 13.40 38.97
N PRO A 1180 21.92 14.70 39.32
CA PRO A 1180 22.87 15.19 40.31
C PRO A 1180 22.59 14.54 41.67
N LYS A 1181 23.61 13.87 42.21
CA LYS A 1181 23.63 13.43 43.61
C LYS A 1181 23.50 14.67 44.50
N ALA A 1182 22.59 14.57 45.46
CA ALA A 1182 22.39 15.53 46.53
C ALA A 1182 23.73 15.93 47.17
N THR A 1183 24.01 17.22 47.19
CA THR A 1183 25.01 17.81 48.08
C THR A 1183 24.32 18.88 48.92
N SER A 1184 24.48 18.73 50.23
CA SER A 1184 23.87 19.54 51.26
C SER A 1184 24.38 20.97 51.22
N SER A 1185 23.48 21.94 51.11
CA SER A 1185 23.72 23.30 51.58
C SER A 1185 22.46 23.82 52.27
N ARG A 1186 22.57 23.96 53.60
CA ARG A 1186 21.65 24.64 54.52
C ARG A 1186 21.09 25.96 53.93
N PRO A 1187 19.80 26.25 54.09
CA PRO A 1187 19.31 27.62 54.20
C PRO A 1187 19.36 28.10 55.68
N PRO A 1188 19.37 29.42 55.93
CA PRO A 1188 19.53 29.97 57.26
C PRO A 1188 18.24 29.86 58.09
N SER A 1189 18.46 29.77 59.40
CA SER A 1189 17.47 29.68 60.47
C SER A 1189 16.61 30.93 60.60
N GLU A 1190 15.30 30.76 60.77
CA GLU A 1190 14.51 31.67 61.61
C GLU A 1190 13.48 30.92 62.46
N ALA A 1191 13.52 31.30 63.73
CA ALA A 1191 12.87 30.85 64.97
C ALA A 1191 11.55 30.06 64.92
N SER A 1192 11.52 28.99 65.74
CA SER A 1192 10.31 28.33 66.19
C SER A 1192 9.58 29.13 67.29
N ARG A 1193 8.25 29.10 67.25
CA ARG A 1193 7.39 29.20 68.43
C ARG A 1193 6.40 28.05 68.37
N ALA A 1194 6.25 27.37 69.50
CA ALA A 1194 5.63 26.06 69.63
C ALA A 1194 4.11 26.08 69.93
N ALA A 1195 3.44 25.06 69.38
CA ALA A 1195 2.25 24.31 69.85
C ALA A 1195 0.85 24.96 69.79
N PRO A 1196 -0.26 24.16 69.72
CA PRO A 1196 -0.37 22.70 69.84
C PRO A 1196 -1.16 21.97 68.71
N SER A 1197 -1.05 20.64 68.76
CA SER A 1197 -1.84 19.65 68.03
C SER A 1197 -3.35 19.76 68.30
N SER A 1198 -4.17 19.79 67.25
CA SER A 1198 -5.43 19.02 67.10
C SER A 1198 -6.23 19.53 65.89
N ALA A 1199 -7.03 18.64 65.31
CA ALA A 1199 -8.00 18.83 64.24
C ALA A 1199 -7.44 18.65 62.81
N THR A 1200 -7.68 17.44 62.29
CA THR A 1200 -7.92 17.16 60.88
C THR A 1200 -8.89 18.18 60.29
N ALA A 1201 -8.36 19.22 59.65
CA ALA A 1201 -9.13 20.06 58.75
C ALA A 1201 -9.15 19.35 57.39
N ARG A 1202 -10.28 18.74 57.04
CA ARG A 1202 -10.58 18.45 55.63
C ARG A 1202 -10.67 19.79 54.92
N THR A 1203 -9.63 20.13 54.16
CA THR A 1203 -9.68 21.17 53.14
C THR A 1203 -10.78 20.79 52.14
N PRO A 1204 -11.72 21.70 51.79
CA PRO A 1204 -12.79 21.38 50.88
C PRO A 1204 -12.20 21.06 49.50
N VAL A 1205 -12.54 19.87 48.97
CA VAL A 1205 -12.31 19.55 47.56
C VAL A 1205 -13.04 20.61 46.73
N PRO A 1206 -12.43 21.20 45.68
CA PRO A 1206 -13.11 22.17 44.83
C PRO A 1206 -14.43 21.60 44.30
N THR A 1207 -15.54 22.27 44.57
CA THR A 1207 -16.89 21.82 44.16
C THR A 1207 -17.24 22.19 42.72
N THR A 1208 -16.37 22.93 42.03
CA THR A 1208 -16.52 23.33 40.62
C THR A 1208 -15.60 22.52 39.72
N HIS A 1209 -16.11 22.10 38.56
CA HIS A 1209 -15.32 21.42 37.54
C HIS A 1209 -14.22 22.38 37.06
N TYR A 1210 -13.01 21.90 36.78
CA TYR A 1210 -11.90 22.76 36.31
C TYR A 1210 -12.13 23.39 34.91
N ASN A 1211 -13.24 23.05 34.27
CA ASN A 1211 -13.71 23.65 33.01
C ASN A 1211 -14.92 24.57 33.22
N ASP A 1212 -15.36 24.80 34.46
CA ASP A 1212 -16.39 25.79 34.77
C ASP A 1212 -15.75 27.18 34.67
N ILE A 1213 -15.60 27.63 33.43
CA ILE A 1213 -15.00 28.93 33.11
C ILE A 1213 -15.92 30.02 33.68
N PRO A 1214 -15.39 30.97 34.46
CA PRO A 1214 -16.17 32.07 35.03
C PRO A 1214 -17.06 32.75 33.97
N GLU A 1215 -18.32 33.07 34.32
CA GLU A 1215 -19.27 33.74 33.40
C GLU A 1215 -18.70 35.05 32.80
N THR A 1216 -17.74 35.67 33.51
CA THR A 1216 -17.01 36.87 33.07
C THR A 1216 -16.12 36.64 31.84
N LEU A 1217 -15.71 35.40 31.58
CA LEU A 1217 -14.90 34.95 30.43
C LEU A 1217 -15.77 34.29 29.34
N THR A 1218 -17.06 34.08 29.60
CA THR A 1218 -18.07 33.66 28.61
C THR A 1218 -18.87 34.88 28.15
N ARG A 1219 -18.20 35.90 27.60
CA ARG A 1219 -18.89 37.10 27.06
C ARG A 1219 -19.83 36.71 25.93
N THR A 1220 -21.04 37.25 25.90
CA THR A 1220 -22.02 37.02 24.83
C THR A 1220 -21.49 37.47 23.46
N SER A 1221 -21.90 36.80 22.37
CA SER A 1221 -21.48 37.13 21.01
C SER A 1221 -21.85 38.56 20.60
N ALA A 1222 -22.92 39.14 21.18
CA ALA A 1222 -23.38 40.50 20.93
C ALA A 1222 -22.44 41.57 21.53
N ASP A 1223 -21.89 41.34 22.72
CA ASP A 1223 -20.96 42.26 23.37
C ASP A 1223 -19.58 42.24 22.69
N ARG A 1224 -19.12 41.05 22.27
CA ARG A 1224 -17.87 40.91 21.49
C ARG A 1224 -17.96 41.60 20.14
N ARG A 1225 -19.05 41.45 19.38
CA ARG A 1225 -19.24 42.14 18.08
C ARG A 1225 -19.21 43.67 18.19
N ARG A 1226 -19.69 44.24 19.31
CA ARG A 1226 -19.62 45.70 19.54
C ARG A 1226 -18.20 46.17 19.84
N ASP A 1227 -17.44 45.42 20.64
CA ASP A 1227 -16.08 45.81 21.02
C ASP A 1227 -15.07 45.56 19.88
N LEU A 1228 -15.20 44.42 19.18
CA LEU A 1228 -14.48 44.12 17.93
C LEU A 1228 -14.80 45.18 16.85
N GLY A 1229 -16.07 45.54 16.67
CA GLY A 1229 -16.48 46.59 15.73
C GLY A 1229 -15.94 47.98 16.06
N ARG A 1230 -15.77 48.32 17.35
CA ARG A 1230 -15.09 49.56 17.78
C ARG A 1230 -13.59 49.53 17.50
N ARG A 1231 -12.91 48.42 17.83
CA ARG A 1231 -11.46 48.26 17.60
C ARG A 1231 -11.11 48.13 16.10
N ALA A 1232 -11.96 47.48 15.30
CA ALA A 1232 -11.81 47.40 13.84
C ALA A 1232 -12.00 48.77 13.14
N ARG A 1233 -12.89 49.64 13.66
CA ARG A 1233 -13.00 51.04 13.20
C ARG A 1233 -11.76 51.87 13.52
N GLN A 1234 -11.10 51.62 14.67
CA GLN A 1234 -9.80 52.23 14.98
C GLN A 1234 -8.67 51.72 14.07
N SER A 1235 -8.67 50.44 13.69
CA SER A 1235 -7.69 49.89 12.74
C SER A 1235 -7.87 50.45 11.32
N ARG A 1236 -9.11 50.72 10.87
CA ARG A 1236 -9.39 51.41 9.59
C ARG A 1236 -8.91 52.86 9.52
N LEU A 1237 -8.63 53.49 10.66
CA LEU A 1237 -8.03 54.84 10.72
C LEU A 1237 -6.50 54.81 10.67
N LEU A 1238 -5.89 53.62 10.81
CA LEU A 1238 -4.44 53.39 10.88
C LEU A 1238 -3.88 52.64 9.66
N SER A 1239 -4.73 51.97 8.86
CA SER A 1239 -4.44 51.49 7.50
C SER A 1239 -4.84 52.55 6.47
#